data_AF-A0A975PCQ9-F1
#
_entry.id   AF-A0A975PCQ9-F1
#
_cell.length_a   1.000
_cell.length_b   1.000
_cell.length_c   1.000
_cell.angle_alpha   90.00
_cell.angle_beta   90.00
_cell.angle_gamma   90.00
#
_symmetry.space_group_name_H-M   'P 1'
#
loop_
_entity.id
_entity.type
_entity.pdbx_description
1 polymer ?
#
loop_
_entity_poly.entity_id
_entity_poly.type
_entity_poly.pdbx_seq_one_letter_code
_entity_poly.pdbx_strand_id
1 'polypeptide(L)'
;MSIVEGTYLHDGVNVKYKYRKAIGDRRNLIVIFSGFRERGTYDFDGGPISSVRGNVLWILDDFSDNFAYYLCTALDFSVERAVASLIEEAIRYLGITRDQCAVAGFSKGGSAALYYGIKYNYGAILATVPQMHIGSSVRKKWPEVFSAMTKDGSSAECDYLDSLLPNLLRDDANLARNLYLFSSESDPQHKKSVVPYLRELGKYTNFNYVLTSSPLVDTHSAVTRYNVPTITSILSLLSEGVKPALGILCNGSMAPGNAASSLTLEQVRGRDEVVQALTSISFKGSLLFPEGYAFVKGYPADDYGKVRTGIQFASESFTHEVPLGGVKDPLLSTKFYEHQYCDYSTAKFASLAHKGISLSGLPEGKYHVSLNVRHGGRQHLVPASSNRSRNVWTSGEGYLYKIETDESRTTLTKRPALGAAARGAYFKEMGRWAAEDRVHFEGYFAVEGIPTAHYHDVRYYLVLCPVEGGAPIAAFPLASDNRPEINEQFRGSWIDYSKAYYATPKYRGVALMGTPPGQYAAFVTARFGDVVFSEPLESVVSISGSFSSVQLSNRPRVDVVGSCVSRDNFNSRLSPGWKSYFTLGNEHYQSSFLSLMSKPVGVSTGELEGSDQHSTRTTVRDFSKQYMVDLVAGDAPDILVVDLFADARFGCLRAEGSLVTNNDWKLHNTRYWKESAHVYQTLNLWDNEEEYLRAFRAAAGEFETLRRKHFPETRVILNSARAAYSYFDKGARVDFSKKFVNAINMRWSKLDEIFLQHVPAEAVSAGGAKTLSDPSHPGGPAPYHYESGFYRTFREELLKRLGYKMTTSLQ
;
A
#
# COMPACT_ATOMS: atom_id res chain seq x y z
N MET A 1 33.44 -3.28 4.33
CA MET A 1 34.09 -4.26 5.25
C MET A 1 33.44 -5.60 4.99
N SER A 2 34.20 -6.65 4.67
CA SER A 2 33.63 -7.98 4.47
C SER A 2 33.34 -8.61 5.83
N ILE A 3 32.06 -8.82 6.11
CA ILE A 3 31.56 -9.61 7.23
C ILE A 3 31.10 -10.93 6.62
N VAL A 4 31.53 -12.05 7.19
CA VAL A 4 31.16 -13.39 6.73
C VAL A 4 30.47 -14.11 7.87
N GLU A 5 29.32 -14.72 7.59
CA GLU A 5 28.66 -15.66 8.49
C GLU A 5 28.90 -17.08 7.97
N GLY A 6 29.11 -18.02 8.88
CA GLY A 6 29.49 -19.38 8.53
C GLY A 6 29.15 -20.39 9.61
N THR A 7 29.33 -21.66 9.27
CA THR A 7 29.22 -22.79 10.18
C THR A 7 30.52 -23.56 10.14
N TYR A 8 31.08 -23.87 11.31
CA TYR A 8 32.29 -24.67 11.47
C TYR A 8 31.92 -26.03 12.06
N LEU A 9 32.32 -27.11 11.40
CA LEU A 9 32.05 -28.47 11.84
C LEU A 9 33.28 -29.05 12.54
N HIS A 10 33.10 -29.55 13.76
CA HIS A 10 34.12 -30.26 14.51
C HIS A 10 33.49 -31.43 15.26
N ASP A 11 33.99 -32.65 15.01
CA ASP A 11 33.51 -33.89 15.63
C ASP A 11 31.98 -34.03 15.65
N GLY A 12 31.33 -33.69 14.53
CA GLY A 12 29.88 -33.78 14.38
C GLY A 12 29.08 -32.61 14.96
N VAL A 13 29.74 -31.64 15.61
CA VAL A 13 29.11 -30.44 16.17
C VAL A 13 29.29 -29.25 15.24
N ASN A 14 28.18 -28.60 14.91
CA ASN A 14 28.16 -27.37 14.11
C ASN A 14 28.21 -26.13 15.02
N VAL A 15 29.24 -25.31 14.85
CA VAL A 15 29.40 -24.01 15.52
C VAL A 15 29.08 -22.90 14.53
N LYS A 16 27.98 -22.18 14.76
CA LYS A 16 27.61 -21.01 13.96
C LYS A 16 28.41 -19.79 14.42
N TYR A 17 28.99 -19.07 13.47
CA TYR A 17 29.82 -17.91 13.77
C TYR A 17 29.67 -16.79 12.75
N LYS A 18 30.09 -15.61 13.19
CA LYS A 18 30.25 -14.42 12.35
C LYS A 18 31.66 -13.91 12.50
N TYR A 19 32.31 -13.57 11.39
CA TYR A 19 33.68 -13.09 11.38
C TYR A 19 33.79 -11.77 10.62
N ARG A 20 34.49 -10.82 11.23
CA ARG A 20 34.86 -9.54 10.61
C ARG A 20 36.38 -9.42 10.61
N LYS A 21 36.94 -9.32 9.40
CA LYS A 21 38.37 -9.07 9.20
C LYS A 21 38.75 -7.68 9.73
N ALA A 22 39.95 -7.59 10.29
CA ALA A 22 40.55 -6.32 10.71
C ALA A 22 40.66 -5.30 9.56
N ILE A 23 40.77 -4.02 9.95
CA ILE A 23 41.08 -2.90 9.07
C ILE A 23 42.57 -2.55 9.23
N GLY A 24 43.29 -2.49 8.10
CA GLY A 24 44.72 -2.25 8.08
C GLY A 24 45.53 -3.51 8.42
N ASP A 25 46.64 -3.32 9.13
CA ASP A 25 47.65 -4.33 9.47
C ASP A 25 47.45 -4.99 10.85
N ARG A 26 46.35 -4.69 11.54
CA ARG A 26 46.01 -5.25 12.86
C ARG A 26 45.84 -6.75 12.82
N ARG A 27 46.50 -7.46 13.74
CA ARG A 27 46.52 -8.93 13.77
C ARG A 27 45.73 -9.57 14.90
N ASN A 28 45.54 -8.87 16.03
CA ASN A 28 44.89 -9.43 17.20
C ASN A 28 43.42 -9.82 16.94
N LEU A 29 42.96 -10.82 17.70
CA LEU A 29 41.63 -11.39 17.59
C LEU A 29 40.82 -11.08 18.86
N ILE A 30 39.60 -10.60 18.66
CA ILE A 30 38.58 -10.48 19.71
C ILE A 30 37.50 -11.54 19.45
N VAL A 31 37.29 -12.44 20.40
CA VAL A 31 36.22 -13.44 20.37
C VAL A 31 35.08 -12.97 21.27
N ILE A 32 33.85 -12.95 20.76
CA ILE A 32 32.67 -12.48 21.49
C ILE A 32 31.67 -13.61 21.66
N PHE A 33 31.40 -13.94 22.92
CA PHE A 33 30.34 -14.84 23.34
C PHE A 33 29.07 -14.04 23.64
N SER A 34 27.99 -14.40 22.95
CA SER A 34 26.68 -13.77 23.11
C SER A 34 25.91 -14.31 24.30
N GLY A 35 25.07 -13.48 24.91
CA GLY A 35 24.12 -13.84 25.94
C GLY A 35 22.92 -14.61 25.38
N PHE A 36 21.82 -14.61 26.12
CA PHE A 36 20.52 -15.08 25.62
C PHE A 36 19.94 -14.04 24.66
N ARG A 37 19.83 -14.41 23.39
CA ARG A 37 19.42 -13.50 22.31
C ARG A 37 18.44 -14.20 21.36
N GLU A 38 17.72 -13.40 20.58
CA GLU A 38 16.95 -13.93 19.44
C GLU A 38 17.91 -14.63 18.48
N ARG A 39 17.50 -15.79 17.95
CA ARG A 39 18.36 -16.62 17.08
C ARG A 39 18.85 -15.81 15.89
N GLY A 40 20.14 -15.94 15.57
CA GLY A 40 20.77 -15.20 14.48
C GLY A 40 21.21 -13.77 14.84
N THR A 41 21.08 -13.35 16.10
CA THR A 41 21.61 -12.05 16.57
C THR A 41 22.81 -12.23 17.50
N TYR A 42 23.73 -11.27 17.48
CA TYR A 42 24.99 -11.32 18.22
C TYR A 42 25.09 -10.14 19.20
N ASP A 43 25.72 -10.37 20.37
CA ASP A 43 26.08 -9.28 21.27
C ASP A 43 27.16 -8.38 20.66
N PHE A 44 27.06 -7.07 20.93
CA PHE A 44 27.96 -6.03 20.42
C PHE A 44 28.06 -5.92 18.89
N ASP A 45 27.22 -6.61 18.11
CA ASP A 45 27.18 -6.44 16.66
C ASP A 45 26.60 -5.07 16.25
N GLY A 46 27.06 -4.54 15.11
CA GLY A 46 26.67 -3.22 14.60
C GLY A 46 27.37 -2.04 15.27
N GLY A 47 26.59 -1.04 15.68
CA GLY A 47 27.08 0.27 16.15
C GLY A 47 28.10 0.23 17.30
N PRO A 48 27.87 -0.54 18.38
CA PRO A 48 28.77 -0.56 19.55
C PRO A 48 30.22 -0.92 19.23
N ILE A 49 30.48 -1.85 18.32
CA ILE A 49 31.83 -2.34 18.00
C ILE A 49 32.46 -1.68 16.76
N SER A 50 31.84 -0.63 16.25
CA SER A 50 32.31 0.10 15.06
C SER A 50 33.68 0.76 15.26
N SER A 51 34.02 1.12 16.50
CA SER A 51 35.33 1.69 16.86
C SER A 51 36.45 0.65 16.94
N VAL A 52 36.12 -0.63 17.10
CA VAL A 52 37.11 -1.72 17.17
C VAL A 52 37.53 -2.08 15.76
N ARG A 53 38.82 -1.93 15.44
CA ARG A 53 39.36 -2.14 14.08
C ARG A 53 40.09 -3.46 13.88
N GLY A 54 40.30 -4.26 14.92
CA GLY A 54 40.91 -5.60 14.82
C GLY A 54 39.96 -6.69 14.30
N ASN A 55 40.47 -7.93 14.29
CA ASN A 55 39.69 -9.09 13.88
C ASN A 55 38.66 -9.41 14.97
N VAL A 56 37.41 -9.67 14.57
CA VAL A 56 36.35 -10.02 15.52
C VAL A 56 35.64 -11.29 15.08
N LEU A 57 35.57 -12.26 15.98
CA LEU A 57 34.86 -13.52 15.81
C LEU A 57 33.72 -13.58 16.84
N TRP A 58 32.48 -13.51 16.37
CA TRP A 58 31.32 -13.79 17.22
C TRP A 58 30.92 -15.25 17.10
N ILE A 59 30.61 -15.86 18.24
CA ILE A 59 30.17 -17.26 18.29
C ILE A 59 28.73 -17.28 18.81
N LEU A 60 27.83 -17.88 18.05
CA LEU A 60 26.43 -18.05 18.43
C LEU A 60 26.30 -19.32 19.28
N ASP A 61 25.58 -19.23 20.39
CA ASP A 61 25.20 -20.39 21.20
C ASP A 61 23.90 -20.98 20.64
N ASP A 62 24.03 -21.83 19.64
CA ASP A 62 22.89 -22.48 18.98
C ASP A 62 23.30 -23.90 18.56
N PHE A 63 23.04 -24.85 19.45
CA PHE A 63 23.42 -26.25 19.32
C PHE A 63 22.16 -27.11 19.45
N SER A 64 21.80 -27.81 18.36
CA SER A 64 20.58 -28.64 18.26
C SER A 64 19.30 -27.85 18.59
N ASP A 65 19.18 -26.65 18.03
CA ASP A 65 18.10 -25.72 18.31
C ASP A 65 17.92 -25.42 19.81
N ASN A 66 19.01 -25.38 20.58
CA ASN A 66 18.99 -24.93 21.97
C ASN A 66 20.26 -24.16 22.35
N PHE A 67 20.22 -23.46 23.48
CA PHE A 67 21.41 -22.89 24.10
C PHE A 67 22.15 -24.01 24.86
N ALA A 68 23.48 -24.00 24.83
CA ALA A 68 24.31 -24.97 25.53
C ALA A 68 25.29 -24.29 26.49
N TYR A 69 25.14 -22.98 26.71
CA TYR A 69 26.09 -22.15 27.48
C TYR A 69 27.51 -22.17 26.92
N TYR A 70 27.67 -22.55 25.64
CA TYR A 70 28.94 -22.88 25.02
C TYR A 70 29.68 -24.05 25.72
N LEU A 71 29.00 -24.91 26.47
CA LEU A 71 29.62 -25.97 27.27
C LEU A 71 29.24 -27.36 26.79
N CYS A 72 27.96 -27.73 26.93
CA CYS A 72 27.55 -29.11 26.76
C CYS A 72 26.07 -29.29 26.43
N THR A 73 25.77 -30.46 25.86
CA THR A 73 24.42 -31.02 25.75
C THR A 73 24.44 -32.40 26.41
N ALA A 74 23.46 -32.70 27.26
CA ALA A 74 23.42 -33.94 28.05
C ALA A 74 24.75 -34.29 28.78
N LEU A 75 25.42 -33.26 29.33
CA LEU A 75 26.76 -33.29 29.91
C LEU A 75 27.89 -33.82 28.99
N ASP A 76 27.66 -33.90 27.68
CA ASP A 76 28.73 -34.06 26.70
C ASP A 76 29.31 -32.70 26.31
N PHE A 77 30.60 -32.53 26.60
CA PHE A 77 31.36 -31.30 26.33
C PHE A 77 31.92 -31.24 24.90
N SER A 78 31.30 -31.95 23.94
CA SER A 78 31.63 -31.84 22.51
C SER A 78 31.39 -30.43 21.97
N VAL A 79 30.34 -29.75 22.47
CA VAL A 79 30.10 -28.32 22.22
C VAL A 79 31.30 -27.48 22.63
N GLU A 80 31.82 -27.69 23.83
CA GLU A 80 32.99 -26.94 24.32
C GLU A 80 34.21 -27.12 23.40
N ARG A 81 34.52 -28.37 23.06
CA ARG A 81 35.65 -28.72 22.20
C ARG A 81 35.51 -28.11 20.81
N ALA A 82 34.30 -28.13 20.24
CA ALA A 82 34.04 -27.57 18.92
C ALA A 82 34.20 -26.04 18.90
N VAL A 83 33.70 -25.33 19.91
CA VAL A 83 33.88 -23.88 20.06
C VAL A 83 35.35 -23.53 20.22
N ALA A 84 36.09 -24.27 21.06
CA ALA A 84 37.52 -24.08 21.20
C ALA A 84 38.27 -24.33 19.88
N SER A 85 37.93 -25.40 19.15
CA SER A 85 38.53 -25.73 17.85
C SER A 85 38.32 -24.61 16.83
N LEU A 86 37.14 -23.98 16.80
CA LEU A 86 36.87 -22.83 15.94
C LEU A 86 37.80 -21.64 16.28
N ILE A 87 37.97 -21.33 17.57
CA ILE A 87 38.83 -20.23 18.00
C ILE A 87 40.29 -20.53 17.63
N GLU A 88 40.76 -21.76 17.86
CA GLU A 88 42.11 -22.17 17.48
C GLU A 88 42.31 -22.15 15.96
N GLU A 89 41.30 -22.50 15.16
CA GLU A 89 41.32 -22.35 13.70
C GLU A 89 41.50 -20.88 13.30
N ALA A 90 40.76 -19.96 13.92
CA ALA A 90 40.90 -18.53 13.66
C ALA A 90 42.30 -18.01 14.04
N ILE A 91 42.84 -18.46 15.17
CA ILE A 91 44.20 -18.14 15.62
C ILE A 91 45.24 -18.62 14.60
N ARG A 92 45.14 -19.87 14.13
CA ARG A 92 46.02 -20.44 13.10
C ARG A 92 45.91 -19.68 11.78
N TYR A 93 44.69 -19.40 11.33
CA TYR A 93 44.42 -18.65 10.10
C TYR A 93 45.07 -17.26 10.12
N LEU A 94 45.07 -16.58 11.27
CA LEU A 94 45.69 -15.26 11.45
C LEU A 94 47.20 -15.31 11.71
N GLY A 95 47.75 -16.50 11.98
CA GLY A 95 49.15 -16.70 12.36
C GLY A 95 49.53 -15.95 13.64
N ILE A 96 48.63 -15.90 14.62
CA ILE A 96 48.82 -15.27 15.92
C ILE A 96 48.93 -16.31 17.04
N THR A 97 49.28 -15.88 18.25
CA THR A 97 49.28 -16.75 19.45
C THR A 97 48.04 -16.51 20.32
N ARG A 98 47.77 -17.41 21.27
CA ARG A 98 46.66 -17.24 22.24
C ARG A 98 46.80 -15.98 23.09
N ASP A 99 48.02 -15.48 23.31
CA ASP A 99 48.26 -14.23 24.04
C ASP A 99 47.75 -12.98 23.27
N GLN A 100 47.61 -13.09 21.95
CA GLN A 100 47.06 -12.06 21.06
C GLN A 100 45.54 -12.23 20.81
N CYS A 101 44.91 -13.16 21.51
CA CYS A 101 43.47 -13.40 21.49
C CYS A 101 42.84 -12.90 22.80
N ALA A 102 41.79 -12.09 22.69
CA ALA A 102 40.96 -11.69 23.81
C ALA A 102 39.56 -12.29 23.68
N VAL A 103 39.03 -12.83 24.77
CA VAL A 103 37.65 -13.33 24.85
C VAL A 103 36.77 -12.36 25.63
N ALA A 104 35.56 -12.12 25.16
CA ALA A 104 34.65 -11.16 25.77
C ALA A 104 33.19 -11.64 25.78
N GLY A 105 32.42 -11.19 26.78
CA GLY A 105 30.98 -11.45 26.79
C GLY A 105 30.20 -10.83 27.96
N PHE A 106 28.88 -10.98 27.88
CA PHE A 106 27.91 -10.45 28.86
C PHE A 106 26.99 -11.53 29.41
N SER A 107 26.75 -11.51 30.73
CA SER A 107 25.86 -12.46 31.40
C SER A 107 26.35 -13.89 31.09
N LYS A 108 25.55 -14.73 30.42
CA LYS A 108 25.97 -16.05 29.91
C LYS A 108 27.29 -15.99 29.14
N GLY A 109 27.43 -15.01 28.23
CA GLY A 109 28.65 -14.81 27.47
C GLY A 109 29.82 -14.36 28.34
N GLY A 110 29.56 -13.67 29.45
CA GLY A 110 30.57 -13.30 30.43
C GLY A 110 31.11 -14.53 31.18
N SER A 111 30.22 -15.46 31.54
CA SER A 111 30.60 -16.77 32.08
C SER A 111 31.44 -17.57 31.09
N ALA A 112 31.05 -17.60 29.82
CA ALA A 112 31.81 -18.26 28.76
C ALA A 112 33.18 -17.61 28.54
N ALA A 113 33.26 -16.27 28.51
CA ALA A 113 34.54 -15.56 28.39
C ALA A 113 35.51 -15.92 29.52
N LEU A 114 35.03 -16.00 30.77
CA LEU A 114 35.85 -16.45 31.90
C LEU A 114 36.26 -17.92 31.73
N TYR A 115 35.30 -18.81 31.46
CA TYR A 115 35.55 -20.25 31.32
C TYR A 115 36.60 -20.54 30.23
N TYR A 116 36.38 -20.04 29.02
CA TYR A 116 37.29 -20.26 27.89
C TYR A 116 38.62 -19.55 28.08
N GLY A 117 38.59 -18.30 28.55
CA GLY A 117 39.79 -17.51 28.79
C GLY A 117 40.77 -18.22 29.73
N ILE A 118 40.25 -18.77 30.82
CA ILE A 118 41.06 -19.49 31.80
C ILE A 118 41.46 -20.87 31.25
N LYS A 119 40.50 -21.71 30.87
CA LYS A 119 40.74 -23.11 30.49
C LYS A 119 41.65 -23.25 29.26
N TYR A 120 41.48 -22.39 28.27
CA TYR A 120 42.24 -22.45 27.01
C TYR A 120 43.40 -21.45 26.94
N ASN A 121 43.61 -20.66 27.99
CA ASN A 121 44.76 -19.78 28.13
C ASN A 121 44.84 -18.63 27.11
N TYR A 122 43.74 -17.88 26.97
CA TYR A 122 43.72 -16.67 26.14
C TYR A 122 44.27 -15.44 26.89
N GLY A 123 44.91 -14.52 26.16
CA GLY A 123 45.72 -13.43 26.75
C GLY A 123 44.93 -12.37 27.50
N ALA A 124 43.65 -12.18 27.16
CA ALA A 124 42.78 -11.24 27.85
C ALA A 124 41.32 -11.74 27.94
N ILE A 125 40.65 -11.39 29.03
CA ILE A 125 39.27 -11.77 29.34
C ILE A 125 38.50 -10.51 29.71
N LEU A 126 37.41 -10.21 28.99
CA LEU A 126 36.47 -9.16 29.36
C LEU A 126 35.11 -9.77 29.68
N ALA A 127 34.73 -9.74 30.96
CA ALA A 127 33.47 -10.30 31.43
C ALA A 127 32.59 -9.20 32.04
N THR A 128 31.33 -9.15 31.63
CA THR A 128 30.35 -8.23 32.21
C THR A 128 29.25 -9.01 32.90
N VAL A 129 29.06 -8.76 34.20
CA VAL A 129 28.11 -9.43 35.12
C VAL A 129 27.98 -10.95 34.89
N PRO A 130 29.10 -11.71 34.94
CA PRO A 130 29.08 -13.15 34.70
C PRO A 130 28.26 -13.90 35.75
N GLN A 131 27.60 -15.00 35.35
CA GLN A 131 27.06 -15.97 36.29
C GLN A 131 28.11 -17.02 36.63
N MET A 132 28.51 -17.09 37.91
CA MET A 132 29.51 -18.06 38.36
C MET A 132 28.90 -19.45 38.61
N HIS A 133 27.63 -19.50 38.99
CA HIS A 133 26.87 -20.73 39.21
C HIS A 133 25.95 -20.99 38.01
N ILE A 134 26.46 -21.72 37.01
CA ILE A 134 25.77 -21.94 35.73
C ILE A 134 24.52 -22.82 35.92
N GLY A 135 24.66 -23.99 36.55
CA GLY A 135 23.55 -24.93 36.79
C GLY A 135 22.37 -24.26 37.49
N SER A 136 22.59 -23.63 38.64
CA SER A 136 21.56 -22.92 39.40
C SER A 136 20.93 -21.77 38.61
N SER A 137 21.72 -21.02 37.85
CA SER A 137 21.23 -19.88 37.06
C SER A 137 20.30 -20.33 35.94
N VAL A 138 20.71 -21.36 35.19
CA VAL A 138 19.94 -21.90 34.06
C VAL A 138 18.73 -22.66 34.57
N ARG A 139 18.85 -23.53 35.57
CA ARG A 139 17.73 -24.28 36.15
C ARG A 139 16.60 -23.36 36.61
N LYS A 140 16.94 -22.21 37.19
CA LYS A 140 15.95 -21.25 37.69
C LYS A 140 15.30 -20.40 36.60
N LYS A 141 16.07 -19.90 35.63
CA LYS A 141 15.58 -18.92 34.63
C LYS A 141 15.21 -19.55 33.28
N TRP A 142 15.80 -20.68 32.94
CA TRP A 142 15.75 -21.33 31.63
C TRP A 142 15.69 -22.87 31.80
N PRO A 143 14.63 -23.42 32.40
CA PRO A 143 14.56 -24.86 32.73
C PRO A 143 14.70 -25.77 31.51
N GLU A 144 14.24 -25.34 30.33
CA GLU A 144 14.41 -26.08 29.07
C GLU A 144 15.88 -26.17 28.63
N VAL A 145 16.63 -25.07 28.80
CA VAL A 145 18.08 -25.04 28.53
C VAL A 145 18.82 -25.92 29.52
N PHE A 146 18.43 -25.88 30.80
CA PHE A 146 19.01 -26.76 31.82
C PHE A 146 18.80 -28.22 31.44
N SER A 147 17.55 -28.59 31.11
CA SER A 147 17.20 -29.95 30.68
C SER A 147 18.01 -30.41 29.48
N ALA A 148 18.34 -29.53 28.52
CA ALA A 148 19.15 -29.87 27.37
C ALA A 148 20.65 -30.03 27.70
N MET A 149 21.14 -29.29 28.71
CA MET A 149 22.52 -29.40 29.20
C MET A 149 22.76 -30.63 30.09
N THR A 150 21.71 -31.17 30.71
CA THR A 150 21.75 -32.27 31.69
C THR A 150 21.25 -33.60 31.12
N LYS A 151 21.55 -34.73 31.76
CA LYS A 151 21.02 -36.04 31.33
C LYS A 151 19.69 -36.34 32.01
N ASP A 152 19.64 -36.15 33.32
CA ASP A 152 18.45 -36.45 34.14
C ASP A 152 17.93 -35.21 34.91
N GLY A 153 18.68 -34.09 34.86
CA GLY A 153 18.26 -32.84 35.49
C GLY A 153 18.35 -32.88 37.01
N SER A 154 19.12 -33.82 37.57
CA SER A 154 19.29 -33.99 39.00
C SER A 154 20.02 -32.81 39.66
N SER A 155 19.87 -32.69 40.98
CA SER A 155 20.64 -31.70 41.74
C SER A 155 22.14 -31.96 41.68
N ALA A 156 22.59 -33.20 41.55
CA ALA A 156 24.01 -33.53 41.38
C ALA A 156 24.57 -32.97 40.06
N GLU A 157 23.82 -33.06 38.95
CA GLU A 157 24.21 -32.45 37.68
C GLU A 157 24.18 -30.91 37.76
N CYS A 158 23.22 -30.33 38.48
CA CYS A 158 23.18 -28.90 38.78
C CYS A 158 24.43 -28.43 39.54
N ASP A 159 24.79 -29.14 40.62
CA ASP A 159 25.96 -28.84 41.45
C ASP A 159 27.26 -29.01 40.65
N TYR A 160 27.32 -30.03 39.79
CA TYR A 160 28.45 -30.23 38.88
C TYR A 160 28.63 -29.03 37.95
N LEU A 161 27.58 -28.58 37.26
CA LEU A 161 27.62 -27.40 36.39
C LEU A 161 27.96 -26.11 37.17
N ASP A 162 27.46 -25.96 38.40
CA ASP A 162 27.79 -24.84 39.28
C ASP A 162 29.25 -24.83 39.74
N SER A 163 29.90 -26.01 39.78
CA SER A 163 31.29 -26.13 40.21
C SER A 163 32.32 -25.78 39.13
N LEU A 164 31.96 -25.86 37.85
CA LEU A 164 32.89 -25.77 36.71
C LEU A 164 33.73 -24.49 36.74
N LEU A 165 33.08 -23.32 36.68
CA LEU A 165 33.78 -22.05 36.62
C LEU A 165 34.46 -21.67 37.94
N PRO A 166 33.83 -21.84 39.13
CA PRO A 166 34.50 -21.63 40.41
C PRO A 166 35.74 -22.49 40.63
N ASN A 167 35.72 -23.78 40.28
CA ASN A 167 36.87 -24.66 40.40
C ASN A 167 37.98 -24.21 39.45
N LEU A 168 37.63 -23.95 38.18
CA LEU A 168 38.58 -23.47 37.18
C LEU A 168 39.29 -22.17 37.63
N LEU A 169 38.56 -21.24 38.23
CA LEU A 169 39.12 -19.99 38.76
C LEU A 169 40.02 -20.23 40.00
N ARG A 170 39.65 -21.18 40.87
CA ARG A 170 40.43 -21.50 42.07
C ARG A 170 41.76 -22.19 41.75
N ASP A 171 41.74 -23.08 40.75
CA ASP A 171 42.83 -23.98 40.40
C ASP A 171 43.77 -23.41 39.33
N ASP A 172 43.47 -22.24 38.77
CA ASP A 172 44.28 -21.63 37.72
C ASP A 172 45.67 -21.19 38.23
N ALA A 173 46.71 -21.77 37.64
CA ALA A 173 48.09 -21.46 37.96
C ALA A 173 48.68 -20.31 37.12
N ASN A 174 48.06 -19.95 35.99
CA ASN A 174 48.60 -18.90 35.12
C ASN A 174 47.97 -17.52 35.41
N LEU A 175 48.55 -16.82 36.38
CA LEU A 175 48.03 -15.54 36.85
C LEU A 175 48.44 -14.33 35.99
N ALA A 176 49.18 -14.54 34.89
CA ALA A 176 49.65 -13.45 34.01
C ALA A 176 48.59 -12.93 33.03
N ARG A 177 47.40 -13.54 32.99
CA ARG A 177 46.30 -13.13 32.10
C ARG A 177 45.70 -11.78 32.53
N ASN A 178 45.13 -11.08 31.56
CA ASN A 178 44.53 -9.75 31.77
C ASN A 178 43.02 -9.90 31.91
N LEU A 179 42.46 -9.54 33.06
CA LEU A 179 41.05 -9.75 33.37
C LEU A 179 40.36 -8.40 33.58
N TYR A 180 39.30 -8.14 32.84
CA TYR A 180 38.46 -6.94 32.93
C TYR A 180 37.04 -7.37 33.32
N LEU A 181 36.62 -7.02 34.53
CA LEU A 181 35.31 -7.35 35.07
C LEU A 181 34.47 -6.09 35.24
N PHE A 182 33.23 -6.13 34.76
CA PHE A 182 32.23 -5.08 34.99
C PHE A 182 31.09 -5.60 35.84
N SER A 183 30.70 -4.86 36.88
CA SER A 183 29.56 -5.20 37.76
C SER A 183 28.94 -3.94 38.37
N SER A 184 27.89 -4.10 39.17
CA SER A 184 27.22 -3.01 39.89
C SER A 184 26.56 -3.57 41.15
N GLU A 185 26.59 -2.84 42.26
CA GLU A 185 25.84 -3.22 43.47
C GLU A 185 24.32 -3.24 43.24
N SER A 186 23.83 -2.47 42.26
CA SER A 186 22.44 -2.44 41.83
C SER A 186 22.01 -3.69 41.04
N ASP A 187 22.96 -4.51 40.55
CA ASP A 187 22.62 -5.79 39.92
C ASP A 187 22.24 -6.80 41.00
N PRO A 188 21.00 -7.36 41.00
CA PRO A 188 20.59 -8.38 41.97
C PRO A 188 21.49 -9.62 42.00
N GLN A 189 22.24 -9.88 40.93
CA GLN A 189 23.17 -11.00 40.84
C GLN A 189 24.55 -10.70 41.44
N HIS A 190 24.93 -9.44 41.64
CA HIS A 190 26.28 -9.04 42.07
C HIS A 190 26.73 -9.73 43.37
N LYS A 191 25.87 -9.69 44.42
CA LYS A 191 26.18 -10.31 45.72
C LYS A 191 26.38 -11.83 45.67
N LYS A 192 25.76 -12.51 44.70
CA LYS A 192 25.79 -13.98 44.58
C LYS A 192 26.83 -14.45 43.58
N SER A 193 27.00 -13.72 42.48
CA SER A 193 27.81 -14.15 41.34
C SER A 193 29.16 -13.46 41.27
N VAL A 194 29.38 -12.32 41.91
CA VAL A 194 30.66 -11.59 41.80
C VAL A 194 31.38 -11.53 43.14
N VAL A 195 30.72 -11.03 44.17
CA VAL A 195 31.32 -10.81 45.50
C VAL A 195 32.05 -12.05 46.06
N PRO A 196 31.49 -13.27 46.00
CA PRO A 196 32.14 -14.45 46.59
C PRO A 196 33.47 -14.82 45.94
N TYR A 197 33.73 -14.33 44.71
CA TYR A 197 34.87 -14.72 43.88
C TYR A 197 35.90 -13.61 43.68
N LEU A 198 35.68 -12.44 44.29
CA LEU A 198 36.61 -11.29 44.15
C LEU A 198 38.01 -11.61 44.66
N ARG A 199 38.15 -12.48 45.66
CA ARG A 199 39.45 -12.89 46.20
C ARG A 199 40.23 -13.71 45.17
N GLU A 200 39.57 -14.67 44.53
CA GLU A 200 40.17 -15.53 43.51
C GLU A 200 40.47 -14.74 42.23
N LEU A 201 39.56 -13.87 41.80
CA LEU A 201 39.78 -12.94 40.69
C LEU A 201 40.92 -11.95 40.96
N GLY A 202 41.12 -11.54 42.21
CA GLY A 202 42.21 -10.67 42.62
C GLY A 202 43.60 -11.31 42.56
N LYS A 203 43.72 -12.62 42.29
CA LYS A 203 45.01 -13.31 42.13
C LYS A 203 45.72 -12.95 40.81
N TYR A 204 44.98 -12.54 39.78
CA TYR A 204 45.56 -12.23 38.47
C TYR A 204 46.36 -10.92 38.52
N THR A 205 47.56 -10.93 37.95
CA THR A 205 48.50 -9.80 38.01
C THR A 205 47.92 -8.53 37.40
N ASN A 206 47.11 -8.64 36.34
CA ASN A 206 46.38 -7.52 35.76
C ASN A 206 44.85 -7.74 35.87
N PHE A 207 44.36 -7.80 37.12
CA PHE A 207 42.94 -7.77 37.43
C PHE A 207 42.40 -6.34 37.45
N ASN A 208 41.36 -6.09 36.66
CA ASN A 208 40.71 -4.81 36.50
C ASN A 208 39.23 -4.96 36.82
N TYR A 209 38.72 -4.15 37.74
CA TYR A 209 37.34 -4.24 38.21
C TYR A 209 36.64 -2.89 38.15
N VAL A 210 35.62 -2.81 37.29
CA VAL A 210 34.77 -1.63 37.14
C VAL A 210 33.45 -1.88 37.89
N LEU A 211 33.28 -1.19 39.01
CA LEU A 211 32.03 -1.20 39.78
C LEU A 211 31.19 0.03 39.42
N THR A 212 30.09 -0.19 38.71
CA THR A 212 29.20 0.90 38.29
C THR A 212 28.20 1.25 39.36
N SER A 213 28.17 2.54 39.69
CA SER A 213 27.30 3.13 40.71
C SER A 213 26.58 4.34 40.11
N SER A 214 25.39 4.11 39.55
CA SER A 214 24.59 5.13 38.88
C SER A 214 23.10 4.83 39.05
N PRO A 215 22.24 5.85 39.22
CA PRO A 215 20.79 5.65 39.23
C PRO A 215 20.23 5.18 37.87
N LEU A 216 21.03 5.27 36.80
CA LEU A 216 20.70 4.72 35.47
C LEU A 216 21.02 3.23 35.34
N VAL A 217 21.57 2.62 36.39
CA VAL A 217 21.90 1.20 36.45
C VAL A 217 21.08 0.58 37.58
N ASP A 218 19.93 0.04 37.21
CA ASP A 218 18.91 -0.54 38.11
C ASP A 218 18.62 -2.02 37.81
N THR A 219 19.19 -2.54 36.73
CA THR A 219 18.92 -3.88 36.20
C THR A 219 20.20 -4.54 35.72
N HIS A 220 20.20 -5.88 35.67
CA HIS A 220 21.33 -6.69 35.23
C HIS A 220 21.87 -6.29 33.84
N SER A 221 20.98 -5.94 32.90
CA SER A 221 21.38 -5.51 31.55
C SER A 221 21.81 -4.04 31.47
N ALA A 222 21.38 -3.19 32.40
CA ALA A 222 21.80 -1.80 32.45
C ALA A 222 23.30 -1.65 32.73
N VAL A 223 23.91 -2.57 33.50
CA VAL A 223 25.35 -2.55 33.78
C VAL A 223 26.16 -2.53 32.49
N THR A 224 25.95 -3.50 31.60
CA THR A 224 26.70 -3.58 30.34
C THR A 224 26.36 -2.43 29.41
N ARG A 225 25.09 -2.04 29.34
CA ARG A 225 24.65 -0.92 28.50
C ARG A 225 25.32 0.40 28.88
N TYR A 226 25.39 0.70 30.18
CA TYR A 226 26.05 1.88 30.71
C TYR A 226 27.54 1.88 30.38
N ASN A 227 28.17 0.71 30.42
CA ASN A 227 29.60 0.55 30.21
C ASN A 227 30.02 0.32 28.76
N VAL A 228 29.11 0.38 27.76
CA VAL A 228 29.47 0.20 26.35
C VAL A 228 30.68 1.04 25.95
N PRO A 229 30.79 2.36 26.27
CA PRO A 229 31.95 3.16 25.90
C PRO A 229 33.27 2.67 26.50
N THR A 230 33.27 2.25 27.76
CA THR A 230 34.46 1.74 28.44
C THR A 230 34.84 0.36 27.90
N ILE A 231 33.86 -0.53 27.70
CA ILE A 231 34.05 -1.85 27.13
C ILE A 231 34.67 -1.74 25.73
N THR A 232 34.10 -0.90 24.86
CA THR A 232 34.57 -0.77 23.47
C THR A 232 35.95 -0.12 23.41
N SER A 233 36.26 0.78 24.34
CA SER A 233 37.60 1.35 24.49
C SER A 233 38.63 0.28 24.89
N ILE A 234 38.31 -0.60 25.85
CA ILE A 234 39.18 -1.73 26.21
C ILE A 234 39.34 -2.70 25.04
N LEU A 235 38.25 -3.07 24.37
CA LEU A 235 38.31 -3.95 23.19
C LEU A 235 39.13 -3.34 22.05
N SER A 236 39.04 -2.02 21.83
CA SER A 236 39.88 -1.31 20.87
C SER A 236 41.36 -1.41 21.26
N LEU A 237 41.71 -1.16 22.52
CA LEU A 237 43.10 -1.29 23.00
C LEU A 237 43.62 -2.73 22.85
N LEU A 238 42.83 -3.73 23.23
CA LEU A 238 43.19 -5.15 23.09
C LEU A 238 43.39 -5.53 21.61
N SER A 239 42.60 -4.95 20.71
CA SER A 239 42.74 -5.16 19.26
C SER A 239 44.03 -4.57 18.68
N GLU A 240 44.66 -3.63 19.39
CA GLU A 240 45.98 -3.05 19.07
C GLU A 240 47.11 -3.73 19.87
N GLY A 241 46.82 -4.77 20.67
CA GLY A 241 47.81 -5.43 21.53
C GLY A 241 48.13 -4.71 22.83
N VAL A 242 47.38 -3.65 23.15
CA VAL A 242 47.53 -2.91 24.40
C VAL A 242 46.64 -3.53 25.48
N LYS A 243 47.25 -3.94 26.59
CA LYS A 243 46.57 -4.55 27.74
C LYS A 243 46.54 -3.55 28.92
N PRO A 244 45.55 -2.64 28.99
CA PRO A 244 45.54 -1.60 30.01
C PRO A 244 45.46 -2.17 31.44
N ALA A 245 46.13 -1.50 32.38
CA ALA A 245 45.99 -1.74 33.82
C ALA A 245 45.21 -0.58 34.44
N LEU A 246 43.90 -0.76 34.57
CA LEU A 246 42.94 0.18 35.15
C LEU A 246 42.80 0.03 36.68
N GLY A 247 43.11 -1.15 37.21
CA GLY A 247 42.91 -1.50 38.62
C GLY A 247 41.44 -1.62 39.00
N ILE A 248 41.13 -1.35 40.28
CA ILE A 248 39.76 -1.33 40.80
C ILE A 248 39.25 0.10 40.76
N LEU A 249 38.17 0.35 40.02
CA LEU A 249 37.59 1.67 39.85
C LEU A 249 36.07 1.64 39.97
N CYS A 250 35.51 2.75 40.43
CA CYS A 250 34.07 2.99 40.42
C CYS A 250 33.73 4.03 39.35
N ASN A 251 32.71 3.77 38.53
CA ASN A 251 32.20 4.73 37.56
C ASN A 251 30.72 5.05 37.78
N GLY A 252 30.27 6.16 37.21
CA GLY A 252 28.97 6.75 37.53
C GLY A 252 29.00 7.58 38.81
N SER A 253 27.85 8.15 39.16
CA SER A 253 27.62 8.85 40.43
C SER A 253 26.20 8.59 40.91
N MET A 254 26.06 8.21 42.19
CA MET A 254 24.78 8.16 42.91
C MET A 254 24.38 9.51 43.51
N ALA A 255 25.36 10.40 43.71
CA ALA A 255 25.09 11.74 44.17
C ALA A 255 24.50 12.56 43.00
N PRO A 256 23.38 13.29 43.20
CA PRO A 256 23.06 14.39 42.31
C PRO A 256 24.27 15.33 42.32
N GLY A 257 24.79 15.69 41.15
CA GLY A 257 26.05 16.45 41.04
C GLY A 257 26.09 17.61 42.05
N ASN A 258 27.17 17.67 42.83
CA ASN A 258 27.36 18.71 43.86
C ASN A 258 27.22 20.12 43.24
N ALA A 259 26.48 20.97 43.95
CA ALA A 259 26.53 22.43 43.94
C ALA A 259 25.80 23.23 42.83
N ALA A 260 24.74 23.92 43.27
CA ALA A 260 24.13 25.16 42.74
C ALA A 260 23.54 25.18 41.30
N SER A 261 23.90 24.27 40.40
CA SER A 261 23.49 24.30 38.98
C SER A 261 22.65 23.10 38.50
N SER A 262 22.45 22.08 39.34
CA SER A 262 21.63 20.92 38.99
C SER A 262 20.14 21.22 39.19
N LEU A 263 19.35 21.03 38.13
CA LEU A 263 17.91 21.25 38.20
C LEU A 263 17.25 20.18 39.07
N THR A 264 16.46 20.63 40.04
CA THR A 264 15.59 19.76 40.82
C THR A 264 14.45 19.21 39.97
N LEU A 265 13.90 18.05 40.34
CA LEU A 265 12.69 17.53 39.67
C LEU A 265 11.54 18.55 39.71
N GLU A 266 11.44 19.36 40.76
CA GLU A 266 10.44 20.45 40.84
C GLU A 266 10.67 21.53 39.77
N GLN A 267 11.91 21.97 39.57
CA GLN A 267 12.25 22.89 38.49
C GLN A 267 12.02 22.28 37.10
N VAL A 268 12.32 20.99 36.90
CA VAL A 268 12.02 20.29 35.64
C VAL A 268 10.50 20.23 35.41
N ARG A 269 9.72 19.87 36.42
CA ARG A 269 8.24 19.87 36.36
C ARG A 269 7.67 21.26 36.07
N GLY A 270 8.34 22.32 36.57
CA GLY A 270 7.96 23.71 36.34
C GLY A 270 8.04 24.14 34.86
N ARG A 271 8.83 23.44 34.03
CA ARG A 271 8.94 23.72 32.58
C ARG A 271 7.76 23.22 31.76
N ASP A 272 6.99 22.28 32.31
CA ASP A 272 5.86 21.66 31.63
C ASP A 272 6.21 21.04 30.26
N GLU A 273 7.44 20.53 30.14
CA GLU A 273 7.98 20.01 28.90
C GLU A 273 7.37 18.64 28.58
N VAL A 274 6.63 18.54 27.48
CA VAL A 274 6.12 17.27 26.97
C VAL A 274 7.15 16.64 26.03
N VAL A 275 7.66 15.48 26.42
CA VAL A 275 8.50 14.64 25.59
C VAL A 275 7.60 13.67 24.84
N GLN A 276 7.60 13.71 23.51
CA GLN A 276 6.84 12.78 22.69
C GLN A 276 7.55 12.46 21.37
N ALA A 277 7.35 11.24 20.85
CA ALA A 277 7.60 10.92 19.44
C ALA A 277 6.92 9.60 19.06
N LEU A 278 6.45 9.50 17.82
CA LEU A 278 6.19 8.24 17.14
C LEU A 278 7.51 7.59 16.71
N THR A 279 7.72 6.36 17.14
CA THR A 279 8.88 5.53 16.78
C THR A 279 8.56 4.55 15.65
N SER A 280 7.30 4.12 15.55
CA SER A 280 6.83 3.23 14.51
C SER A 280 5.39 3.57 14.13
N ILE A 281 5.08 3.41 12.84
CA ILE A 281 3.73 3.52 12.32
C ILE A 281 3.57 2.58 11.14
N SER A 282 2.54 1.76 11.17
CA SER A 282 2.24 0.78 10.11
C SER A 282 0.74 0.51 10.01
N PHE A 283 0.35 -0.18 8.94
CA PHE A 283 -1.04 -0.55 8.68
C PHE A 283 -1.19 -2.06 8.47
N LYS A 284 -2.40 -2.56 8.76
CA LYS A 284 -2.91 -3.85 8.27
C LYS A 284 -4.35 -3.64 7.81
N GLY A 285 -4.55 -3.48 6.50
CA GLY A 285 -5.86 -3.09 5.95
C GLY A 285 -6.28 -1.71 6.47
N SER A 286 -7.45 -1.62 7.10
CA SER A 286 -8.00 -0.41 7.75
C SER A 286 -7.52 -0.19 9.19
N LEU A 287 -6.64 -1.06 9.73
CA LEU A 287 -6.10 -0.96 11.09
C LEU A 287 -4.76 -0.21 11.11
N LEU A 288 -4.64 0.83 11.94
CA LEU A 288 -3.41 1.59 12.19
C LEU A 288 -2.69 1.11 13.45
N PHE A 289 -1.37 0.92 13.38
CA PHE A 289 -0.53 0.49 14.50
C PHE A 289 0.52 1.58 14.81
N PRO A 290 0.19 2.57 15.67
CA PRO A 290 1.16 3.55 16.13
C PRO A 290 1.92 3.01 17.36
N GLU A 291 3.22 3.27 17.41
CA GLU A 291 4.06 3.07 18.60
C GLU A 291 4.98 4.26 18.82
N GLY A 292 5.18 4.63 20.08
CA GLY A 292 5.98 5.80 20.43
C GLY A 292 6.15 5.93 21.94
N TYR A 293 6.57 7.10 22.38
CA TYR A 293 6.58 7.46 23.79
C TYR A 293 6.00 8.86 23.96
N ALA A 294 5.34 9.12 25.09
CA ALA A 294 4.83 10.43 25.42
C ALA A 294 4.70 10.61 26.93
N PHE A 295 5.26 11.68 27.50
CA PHE A 295 5.15 12.00 28.93
C PHE A 295 5.56 13.45 29.21
N VAL A 296 5.09 14.00 30.32
CA VAL A 296 5.59 15.28 30.87
C VAL A 296 6.87 15.02 31.68
N LYS A 297 7.96 15.72 31.38
CA LYS A 297 9.26 15.55 32.01
C LYS A 297 9.23 15.93 33.50
N GLY A 298 9.98 15.19 34.32
CA GLY A 298 10.09 15.37 35.77
C GLY A 298 8.99 14.70 36.60
N TYR A 299 7.89 14.25 35.98
CA TYR A 299 6.90 13.40 36.63
C TYR A 299 7.24 11.92 36.43
N PRO A 300 7.11 11.05 37.44
CA PRO A 300 7.47 9.65 37.32
C PRO A 300 6.39 8.82 36.58
N ALA A 301 6.85 7.99 35.64
CA ALA A 301 6.12 6.94 34.94
C ALA A 301 6.78 5.57 35.22
N ASP A 302 6.80 5.21 36.50
CA ASP A 302 7.32 3.99 37.13
C ASP A 302 6.25 2.89 37.27
N ASP A 303 4.99 3.19 36.94
CA ASP A 303 3.89 2.22 36.98
C ASP A 303 2.88 2.44 35.84
N TYR A 304 2.17 1.38 35.48
CA TYR A 304 1.15 1.43 34.45
C TYR A 304 0.00 2.35 34.86
N GLY A 305 -0.47 3.17 33.90
CA GLY A 305 -1.59 4.09 34.11
C GLY A 305 -1.23 5.44 34.75
N LYS A 306 0.01 5.63 35.22
CA LYS A 306 0.52 6.96 35.63
C LYS A 306 0.59 7.95 34.47
N VAL A 307 0.90 7.44 33.28
CA VAL A 307 0.76 8.14 32.01
C VAL A 307 -0.42 7.53 31.26
N ARG A 308 -1.35 8.37 30.82
CA ARG A 308 -2.43 7.96 29.91
C ARG A 308 -2.29 8.74 28.61
N THR A 309 -2.16 8.02 27.51
CA THR A 309 -1.99 8.60 26.18
C THR A 309 -3.15 8.20 25.29
N GLY A 310 -3.82 9.18 24.68
CA GLY A 310 -4.74 8.97 23.58
C GLY A 310 -4.14 9.47 22.27
N ILE A 311 -4.52 8.88 21.14
CA ILE A 311 -4.26 9.45 19.82
C ILE A 311 -5.55 10.08 19.30
N GLN A 312 -5.46 11.32 18.84
CA GLN A 312 -6.57 12.11 18.36
C GLN A 312 -6.44 12.34 16.85
N PHE A 313 -7.53 12.12 16.13
CA PHE A 313 -7.71 12.49 14.72
C PHE A 313 -8.67 13.66 14.66
N ALA A 314 -8.22 14.81 14.17
CA ALA A 314 -9.01 16.03 14.10
C ALA A 314 -9.05 16.61 12.67
N SER A 315 -10.25 16.93 12.18
CA SER A 315 -10.52 17.73 10.99
C SER A 315 -11.31 18.98 11.38
N GLU A 316 -11.72 19.82 10.42
CA GLU A 316 -12.50 21.04 10.71
C GLU A 316 -13.84 20.79 11.40
N SER A 317 -14.46 19.62 11.16
CA SER A 317 -15.81 19.29 11.65
C SER A 317 -15.90 17.99 12.45
N PHE A 318 -14.79 17.27 12.60
CA PHE A 318 -14.77 15.98 13.27
C PHE A 318 -13.54 15.83 14.17
N THR A 319 -13.73 15.29 15.38
CA THR A 319 -12.63 14.92 16.28
C THR A 319 -12.93 13.59 16.93
N HIS A 320 -11.95 12.69 16.94
CA HIS A 320 -12.05 11.39 17.59
C HIS A 320 -10.75 11.03 18.30
N GLU A 321 -10.82 10.70 19.59
CA GLU A 321 -9.71 10.24 20.41
C GLU A 321 -9.84 8.75 20.70
N VAL A 322 -8.76 8.00 20.49
CA VAL A 322 -8.66 6.56 20.80
C VAL A 322 -7.58 6.36 21.85
N PRO A 323 -7.84 5.62 22.95
CA PRO A 323 -6.81 5.36 23.95
C PRO A 323 -5.71 4.44 23.42
N LEU A 324 -4.47 4.69 23.84
CA LEU A 324 -3.31 3.85 23.59
C LEU A 324 -2.94 3.04 24.85
N GLY A 325 -2.33 1.88 24.66
CA GLY A 325 -1.85 1.02 25.74
C GLY A 325 -0.42 1.35 26.13
N GLY A 326 -0.13 1.39 27.43
CA GLY A 326 1.23 1.57 27.95
C GLY A 326 2.10 0.32 27.75
N VAL A 327 3.36 0.52 27.37
CA VAL A 327 4.37 -0.51 27.16
C VAL A 327 5.57 -0.18 28.04
N LYS A 328 6.19 -1.20 28.65
CA LYS A 328 7.39 -0.98 29.45
C LYS A 328 8.62 -0.87 28.53
N ASP A 329 9.33 0.24 28.62
CA ASP A 329 10.63 0.47 28.01
C ASP A 329 11.58 1.15 29.01
N PRO A 330 12.42 0.38 29.72
CA PRO A 330 13.38 0.92 30.69
C PRO A 330 14.38 1.92 30.10
N LEU A 331 14.55 1.95 28.77
CA LEU A 331 15.49 2.87 28.12
C LEU A 331 15.07 4.32 28.16
N LEU A 332 13.78 4.61 28.36
CA LEU A 332 13.28 5.98 28.36
C LEU A 332 13.89 6.80 29.49
N SER A 333 14.06 6.20 30.67
CA SER A 333 14.69 6.83 31.85
C SER A 333 16.14 7.25 31.56
N THR A 334 16.90 6.40 30.85
CA THR A 334 18.27 6.73 30.42
C THR A 334 18.29 7.78 29.31
N LYS A 335 17.43 7.64 28.30
CA LYS A 335 17.38 8.52 27.13
C LYS A 335 17.03 9.95 27.50
N PHE A 336 16.16 10.13 28.50
CA PHE A 336 15.66 11.43 28.93
C PHE A 336 16.16 11.82 30.33
N TYR A 337 17.25 11.22 30.77
CA TYR A 337 17.94 11.61 31.99
C TYR A 337 18.39 13.06 31.90
N GLU A 338 18.05 13.87 32.91
CA GLU A 338 18.47 15.25 32.99
C GLU A 338 18.73 15.61 34.47
N HIS A 339 20.01 15.67 34.87
CA HIS A 339 20.52 16.01 36.20
C HIS A 339 20.08 15.12 37.39
N GLN A 340 18.78 14.81 37.51
CA GLN A 340 18.21 13.91 38.52
C GLN A 340 17.46 12.77 37.84
N TYR A 341 17.50 11.59 38.46
CA TYR A 341 16.79 10.42 37.96
C TYR A 341 15.27 10.61 38.11
N CYS A 342 14.56 10.34 37.02
CA CYS A 342 13.11 10.18 37.01
C CYS A 342 12.82 8.94 36.16
N ASP A 343 12.04 8.02 36.70
CA ASP A 343 11.66 6.81 35.98
C ASP A 343 10.60 7.16 34.93
N TYR A 344 10.87 6.84 33.66
CA TYR A 344 9.92 6.98 32.55
C TYR A 344 9.59 5.63 31.90
N SER A 345 9.88 4.53 32.58
CA SER A 345 9.89 3.18 32.01
C SER A 345 8.53 2.71 31.51
N THR A 346 7.40 3.29 31.91
CA THR A 346 6.06 2.95 31.40
C THR A 346 5.47 3.98 30.42
N ALA A 347 6.26 4.96 29.98
CA ALA A 347 5.80 6.04 29.11
C ALA A 347 5.79 5.70 27.60
N LYS A 348 6.26 4.51 27.21
CA LYS A 348 6.09 4.00 25.84
C LYS A 348 4.62 3.63 25.64
N PHE A 349 4.09 3.85 24.44
CA PHE A 349 2.74 3.47 24.06
C PHE A 349 2.70 2.65 22.77
N ALA A 350 1.63 1.89 22.62
CA ALA A 350 1.24 1.21 21.38
C ALA A 350 -0.29 1.21 21.24
N SER A 351 -0.82 0.75 20.10
CA SER A 351 -2.27 0.45 20.00
C SER A 351 -2.70 -0.49 21.14
N LEU A 352 -3.91 -0.30 21.67
CA LEU A 352 -4.40 -1.05 22.83
C LEU A 352 -4.32 -2.57 22.59
N ALA A 353 -3.62 -3.28 23.49
CA ALA A 353 -3.35 -4.71 23.39
C ALA A 353 -2.73 -5.16 22.05
N HIS A 354 -2.04 -4.25 21.34
CA HIS A 354 -1.48 -4.47 20.00
C HIS A 354 -2.51 -4.91 18.94
N LYS A 355 -3.79 -4.51 19.08
CA LYS A 355 -4.87 -4.88 18.15
C LYS A 355 -5.02 -3.94 16.95
N GLY A 356 -4.31 -2.81 16.94
CA GLY A 356 -4.49 -1.75 15.95
C GLY A 356 -5.72 -0.88 16.21
N ILE A 357 -5.79 0.26 15.54
CA ILE A 357 -6.86 1.25 15.62
C ILE A 357 -7.66 1.19 14.32
N SER A 358 -8.95 0.90 14.38
CA SER A 358 -9.82 0.92 13.20
C SER A 358 -10.05 2.34 12.72
N LEU A 359 -9.80 2.57 11.42
CA LEU A 359 -10.07 3.83 10.73
C LEU A 359 -11.41 3.82 9.99
N SER A 360 -12.15 2.72 10.06
CA SER A 360 -13.43 2.52 9.37
C SER A 360 -14.46 3.58 9.76
N GLY A 361 -14.53 3.92 11.06
CA GLY A 361 -15.46 4.92 11.60
C GLY A 361 -15.08 6.38 11.35
N LEU A 362 -13.89 6.67 10.79
CA LEU A 362 -13.52 8.04 10.44
C LEU A 362 -14.24 8.46 9.15
N PRO A 363 -14.84 9.66 9.09
CA PRO A 363 -15.31 10.23 7.82
C PRO A 363 -14.21 10.37 6.77
N GLU A 364 -14.60 10.58 5.52
CA GLU A 364 -13.66 10.96 4.46
C GLU A 364 -13.03 12.32 4.77
N GLY A 365 -11.73 12.47 4.52
CA GLY A 365 -11.06 13.74 4.73
C GLY A 365 -9.61 13.61 5.19
N LYS A 366 -9.06 14.77 5.54
CA LYS A 366 -7.70 14.94 6.04
C LYS A 366 -7.75 15.29 7.52
N TYR A 367 -6.92 14.62 8.31
CA TYR A 367 -6.89 14.70 9.76
C TYR A 367 -5.51 15.09 10.25
N HIS A 368 -5.45 16.07 11.14
CA HIS A 368 -4.29 16.30 11.99
C HIS A 368 -4.28 15.24 13.09
N VAL A 369 -3.12 14.60 13.28
CA VAL A 369 -2.95 13.53 14.27
C VAL A 369 -2.12 14.05 15.44
N SER A 370 -2.72 14.02 16.63
CA SER A 370 -2.12 14.52 17.87
C SER A 370 -2.16 13.45 18.96
N LEU A 371 -1.31 13.57 19.97
CA LEU A 371 -1.33 12.78 21.19
C LEU A 371 -1.93 13.63 22.31
N ASN A 372 -2.93 13.08 22.98
CA ASN A 372 -3.48 13.63 24.22
C ASN A 372 -2.78 12.94 25.40
N VAL A 373 -1.82 13.63 26.01
CA VAL A 373 -0.93 13.11 27.05
C VAL A 373 -1.42 13.60 28.42
N ARG A 374 -1.83 12.67 29.27
CA ARG A 374 -2.23 12.94 30.67
C ARG A 374 -1.19 12.36 31.61
N HIS A 375 -0.47 13.22 32.33
CA HIS A 375 0.62 12.83 33.22
C HIS A 375 0.79 13.86 34.35
N GLY A 376 1.00 13.42 35.59
CA GLY A 376 1.29 14.32 36.70
C GLY A 376 0.16 15.31 37.04
N GLY A 377 -1.10 14.95 36.76
CA GLY A 377 -2.25 15.84 36.92
C GLY A 377 -2.42 16.88 35.80
N ARG A 378 -1.60 16.81 34.75
CA ARG A 378 -1.64 17.71 33.59
C ARG A 378 -2.17 17.00 32.36
N GLN A 379 -2.66 17.76 31.39
CA GLN A 379 -3.13 17.28 30.10
C GLN A 379 -2.60 18.16 28.98
N HIS A 380 -1.96 17.55 27.99
CA HIS A 380 -1.40 18.24 26.83
C HIS A 380 -1.86 17.59 25.54
N LEU A 381 -2.24 18.41 24.56
CA LEU A 381 -2.43 17.98 23.18
C LEU A 381 -1.20 18.40 22.38
N VAL A 382 -0.43 17.42 21.92
CA VAL A 382 0.82 17.63 21.19
C VAL A 382 0.77 16.91 19.84
N PRO A 383 1.46 17.39 18.78
CA PRO A 383 1.51 16.67 17.52
C PRO A 383 2.02 15.24 17.74
N ALA A 384 1.46 14.26 17.04
CA ALA A 384 1.99 12.89 17.07
C ALA A 384 3.22 12.78 16.14
N SER A 385 4.24 13.61 16.32
CA SER A 385 5.35 13.77 15.36
C SER A 385 6.39 12.64 15.46
N SER A 386 7.24 12.49 14.45
CA SER A 386 8.26 11.44 14.37
C SER A 386 9.63 12.05 14.09
N ASN A 387 10.68 11.57 14.75
CA ASN A 387 12.07 11.97 14.47
C ASN A 387 12.58 11.50 13.10
N ARG A 388 11.78 10.74 12.35
CA ARG A 388 12.08 10.31 10.99
C ARG A 388 10.85 10.53 10.13
N SER A 389 11.04 11.19 8.99
CA SER A 389 9.96 11.35 8.02
C SER A 389 9.48 10.00 7.49
N ARG A 390 8.17 9.78 7.50
CA ARG A 390 7.55 8.58 6.93
C ARG A 390 6.30 8.96 6.14
N ASN A 391 6.08 8.25 5.05
CA ASN A 391 4.90 8.34 4.21
C ASN A 391 4.42 6.92 3.91
N VAL A 392 3.35 6.49 4.56
CA VAL A 392 2.86 5.11 4.53
C VAL A 392 1.43 5.08 3.99
N TRP A 393 1.16 4.10 3.12
CA TRP A 393 -0.12 3.92 2.46
C TRP A 393 -0.71 2.55 2.74
N THR A 394 -2.03 2.46 2.69
CA THR A 394 -2.76 1.18 2.71
C THR A 394 -4.12 1.34 2.01
N SER A 395 -4.78 0.22 1.75
CA SER A 395 -6.18 0.18 1.29
C SER A 395 -7.00 -0.76 2.18
N GLY A 396 -8.30 -0.52 2.24
CA GLY A 396 -9.23 -1.37 2.96
C GLY A 396 -10.65 -0.80 2.94
N GLU A 397 -11.65 -1.68 2.88
CA GLU A 397 -13.08 -1.30 2.93
C GLU A 397 -13.48 -0.25 1.86
N GLY A 398 -12.86 -0.30 0.69
CA GLY A 398 -13.13 0.66 -0.40
C GLY A 398 -12.40 1.99 -0.30
N TYR A 399 -11.55 2.17 0.72
CA TYR A 399 -10.80 3.39 0.97
C TYR A 399 -9.29 3.23 0.75
N LEU A 400 -8.64 4.34 0.43
CA LEU A 400 -7.20 4.53 0.55
C LEU A 400 -6.90 5.37 1.78
N TYR A 401 -5.88 4.95 2.52
CA TYR A 401 -5.38 5.65 3.69
C TYR A 401 -3.91 6.02 3.47
N LYS A 402 -3.56 7.26 3.80
CA LYS A 402 -2.19 7.78 3.78
C LYS A 402 -1.87 8.38 5.13
N ILE A 403 -0.75 8.03 5.73
CA ILE A 403 -0.21 8.75 6.89
C ILE A 403 1.16 9.31 6.58
N GLU A 404 1.32 10.60 6.83
CA GLU A 404 2.55 11.35 6.66
C GLU A 404 2.96 11.91 8.01
N THR A 405 4.19 11.66 8.42
CA THR A 405 4.75 12.18 9.66
C THR A 405 6.15 12.70 9.42
N ASP A 406 6.48 13.82 10.05
CA ASP A 406 7.80 14.43 10.13
C ASP A 406 8.03 14.91 11.58
N GLU A 407 9.10 15.67 11.83
CA GLU A 407 9.46 16.15 13.18
C GLU A 407 8.43 17.13 13.78
N SER A 408 7.62 17.77 12.93
CA SER A 408 6.70 18.84 13.31
C SER A 408 5.24 18.40 13.33
N ARG A 409 4.83 17.50 12.43
CA ARG A 409 3.41 17.19 12.20
C ARG A 409 3.18 15.76 11.77
N THR A 410 1.95 15.30 12.00
CA THR A 410 1.42 14.06 11.44
C THR A 410 0.04 14.28 10.87
N THR A 411 -0.18 13.78 9.65
CA THR A 411 -1.45 13.89 8.93
C THR A 411 -1.90 12.52 8.46
N LEU A 412 -3.16 12.17 8.73
CA LEU A 412 -3.85 11.02 8.14
C LEU A 412 -4.82 11.51 7.07
N THR A 413 -4.81 10.94 5.88
CA THR A 413 -5.81 11.18 4.83
C THR A 413 -6.57 9.89 4.57
N LYS A 414 -7.91 9.95 4.64
CA LYS A 414 -8.83 8.88 4.22
C LYS A 414 -9.64 9.39 3.02
N ARG A 415 -9.66 8.64 1.93
CA ARG A 415 -10.47 8.96 0.75
C ARG A 415 -10.96 7.70 0.04
N PRO A 416 -12.05 7.75 -0.74
CA PRO A 416 -12.46 6.64 -1.57
C PRO A 416 -11.30 6.18 -2.46
N ALA A 417 -11.15 4.86 -2.61
CA ALA A 417 -10.15 4.28 -3.49
C ALA A 417 -10.45 4.61 -4.96
N LEU A 418 -11.72 4.81 -5.31
CA LEU A 418 -12.11 5.28 -6.62
C LEU A 418 -11.59 6.71 -6.84
N GLY A 419 -10.85 6.90 -7.93
CA GLY A 419 -10.36 8.17 -8.43
C GLY A 419 -11.11 8.64 -9.67
N ALA A 420 -10.70 9.79 -10.19
CA ALA A 420 -11.23 10.30 -11.45
C ALA A 420 -10.66 9.49 -12.65
N ALA A 421 -11.35 9.53 -13.78
CA ALA A 421 -10.78 9.02 -15.03
C ALA A 421 -9.55 9.86 -15.44
N ALA A 422 -8.51 9.20 -15.96
CA ALA A 422 -7.30 9.91 -16.40
C ALA A 422 -7.49 10.43 -17.83
N ARG A 423 -7.15 11.71 -18.07
CA ARG A 423 -7.01 12.23 -19.44
C ARG A 423 -5.74 11.62 -20.05
N GLY A 424 -5.84 11.08 -21.27
CA GLY A 424 -4.69 10.42 -21.92
C GLY A 424 -4.34 9.06 -21.31
N ALA A 425 -5.28 8.41 -20.62
CA ALA A 425 -5.07 7.04 -20.16
C ALA A 425 -5.09 6.06 -21.33
N TYR A 426 -4.07 5.21 -21.41
CA TYR A 426 -4.14 3.95 -22.15
C TYR A 426 -4.57 2.85 -21.18
N PHE A 427 -5.83 2.43 -21.30
CA PHE A 427 -6.42 1.37 -20.48
C PHE A 427 -6.92 0.23 -21.36
N LYS A 428 -6.45 -0.99 -21.11
CA LYS A 428 -6.83 -2.18 -21.86
C LYS A 428 -6.84 -3.42 -20.97
N GLU A 429 -8.00 -4.04 -20.80
CA GLU A 429 -8.13 -5.36 -20.17
C GLU A 429 -7.57 -6.44 -21.12
N MET A 430 -6.73 -7.32 -20.59
CA MET A 430 -6.06 -8.38 -21.36
C MET A 430 -6.55 -9.78 -20.98
N GLY A 431 -7.01 -9.96 -19.74
CA GLY A 431 -7.46 -11.25 -19.24
C GLY A 431 -8.25 -11.14 -17.94
N ARG A 432 -9.19 -12.07 -17.76
CA ARG A 432 -10.00 -12.19 -16.54
C ARG A 432 -10.52 -13.60 -16.33
N TRP A 433 -10.79 -13.95 -15.08
CA TRP A 433 -11.51 -15.18 -14.71
C TRP A 433 -12.11 -15.06 -13.30
N ALA A 434 -13.09 -15.89 -12.97
CA ALA A 434 -13.54 -16.12 -11.60
C ALA A 434 -13.55 -17.61 -11.30
N ALA A 435 -13.12 -17.97 -10.09
CA ALA A 435 -13.10 -19.33 -9.59
C ALA A 435 -13.27 -19.31 -8.07
N GLU A 436 -14.20 -20.11 -7.55
CA GLU A 436 -14.51 -20.17 -6.12
C GLU A 436 -14.82 -18.76 -5.56
N ASP A 437 -14.02 -18.28 -4.61
CA ASP A 437 -14.13 -16.97 -3.95
C ASP A 437 -13.22 -15.90 -4.55
N ARG A 438 -12.61 -16.17 -5.72
CA ARG A 438 -11.56 -15.36 -6.32
C ARG A 438 -11.95 -14.79 -7.68
N VAL A 439 -11.44 -13.59 -7.93
CA VAL A 439 -11.47 -12.95 -9.25
C VAL A 439 -10.09 -12.55 -9.70
N HIS A 440 -9.84 -12.70 -10.99
CA HIS A 440 -8.64 -12.27 -11.65
C HIS A 440 -8.96 -11.25 -12.73
N PHE A 441 -8.12 -10.22 -12.78
CA PHE A 441 -8.06 -9.24 -13.85
C PHE A 441 -6.58 -8.93 -14.11
N GLU A 442 -6.27 -8.71 -15.39
CA GLU A 442 -4.97 -8.23 -15.85
C GLU A 442 -5.12 -7.33 -17.07
N GLY A 443 -4.17 -6.42 -17.24
CA GLY A 443 -4.17 -5.51 -18.38
C GLY A 443 -3.24 -4.33 -18.24
N TYR A 444 -3.34 -3.41 -19.18
CA TYR A 444 -2.55 -2.18 -19.22
C TYR A 444 -3.32 -1.02 -18.59
N PHE A 445 -2.63 -0.20 -17.81
CA PHE A 445 -3.11 1.10 -17.34
C PHE A 445 -1.94 2.08 -17.25
N ALA A 446 -1.65 2.75 -18.36
CA ALA A 446 -0.69 3.86 -18.42
C ALA A 446 -1.40 5.20 -18.53
N VAL A 447 -0.76 6.28 -18.08
CA VAL A 447 -1.23 7.65 -18.25
C VAL A 447 -0.13 8.42 -18.96
N GLU A 448 -0.46 9.01 -20.11
CA GLU A 448 0.50 9.78 -20.90
C GLU A 448 1.19 10.87 -20.05
N GLY A 449 2.53 10.90 -20.09
CA GLY A 449 3.34 11.85 -19.35
C GLY A 449 3.75 11.41 -17.94
N ILE A 450 3.25 10.27 -17.43
CA ILE A 450 3.58 9.77 -16.08
C ILE A 450 4.46 8.51 -16.19
N PRO A 451 5.76 8.58 -15.82
CA PRO A 451 6.68 7.44 -15.91
C PRO A 451 6.31 6.29 -14.97
N THR A 452 6.55 5.07 -15.41
CA THR A 452 6.50 3.85 -14.60
C THR A 452 7.69 2.93 -14.91
N ALA A 453 8.90 3.44 -14.71
CA ALA A 453 10.14 2.70 -14.94
C ALA A 453 10.41 1.67 -13.82
N HIS A 454 9.98 1.99 -12.60
CA HIS A 454 10.18 1.19 -11.40
C HIS A 454 8.85 0.67 -10.87
N TYR A 455 8.90 -0.50 -10.24
CA TYR A 455 7.70 -1.11 -9.65
C TYR A 455 7.02 -0.22 -8.61
N HIS A 456 7.71 0.75 -7.99
CA HIS A 456 7.13 1.64 -6.99
C HIS A 456 6.49 2.91 -7.56
N ASP A 457 6.67 3.19 -8.85
CA ASP A 457 6.13 4.38 -9.52
C ASP A 457 4.60 4.34 -9.61
N VAL A 458 4.03 3.13 -9.64
CA VAL A 458 2.58 2.90 -9.66
C VAL A 458 2.15 1.82 -8.66
N ARG A 459 0.96 2.00 -8.07
CA ARG A 459 0.27 0.99 -7.28
C ARG A 459 -1.14 0.80 -7.81
N TYR A 460 -1.51 -0.44 -8.10
CA TYR A 460 -2.83 -0.78 -8.63
C TYR A 460 -3.73 -1.36 -7.55
N TYR A 461 -5.03 -1.14 -7.70
CA TYR A 461 -6.05 -1.70 -6.83
C TYR A 461 -7.27 -2.15 -7.66
N LEU A 462 -7.82 -3.32 -7.36
CA LEU A 462 -9.16 -3.71 -7.79
C LEU A 462 -10.15 -3.08 -6.83
N VAL A 463 -11.03 -2.24 -7.35
CA VAL A 463 -12.05 -1.53 -6.57
C VAL A 463 -13.44 -2.02 -7.00
N LEU A 464 -14.26 -2.38 -6.02
CA LEU A 464 -15.63 -2.86 -6.24
C LEU A 464 -16.62 -1.80 -5.77
N CYS A 465 -17.51 -1.39 -6.68
CA CYS A 465 -18.58 -0.44 -6.42
C CYS A 465 -19.94 -1.13 -6.65
N PRO A 466 -20.95 -0.95 -5.80
CA PRO A 466 -22.29 -1.51 -6.05
C PRO A 466 -22.83 -1.06 -7.41
N VAL A 467 -23.40 -1.99 -8.19
CA VAL A 467 -23.99 -1.69 -9.52
C VAL A 467 -25.18 -0.74 -9.41
N GLU A 468 -25.93 -0.79 -8.29
CA GLU A 468 -27.04 0.13 -7.99
C GLU A 468 -26.56 1.57 -7.65
N GLY A 469 -25.25 1.80 -7.56
CA GLY A 469 -24.66 3.08 -7.15
C GLY A 469 -24.24 3.10 -5.68
N GLY A 470 -23.31 3.98 -5.33
CA GLY A 470 -22.78 4.16 -3.97
C GLY A 470 -21.26 4.28 -3.89
N ALA A 471 -20.75 4.40 -2.67
CA ALA A 471 -19.32 4.42 -2.39
C ALA A 471 -18.68 3.05 -2.65
N PRO A 472 -17.37 2.99 -2.96
CA PRO A 472 -16.64 1.73 -3.07
C PRO A 472 -16.76 0.94 -1.77
N ILE A 473 -16.98 -0.37 -1.87
CA ILE A 473 -17.11 -1.25 -0.70
C ILE A 473 -15.83 -2.05 -0.42
N ALA A 474 -14.96 -2.19 -1.42
CA ALA A 474 -13.74 -2.96 -1.32
C ALA A 474 -12.64 -2.40 -2.24
N ALA A 475 -11.39 -2.51 -1.79
CA ALA A 475 -10.20 -2.07 -2.51
C ALA A 475 -9.03 -3.02 -2.25
N PHE A 476 -8.78 -3.93 -3.20
CA PHE A 476 -7.77 -4.98 -3.09
C PHE A 476 -6.50 -4.58 -3.83
N PRO A 477 -5.31 -4.69 -3.23
CA PRO A 477 -4.07 -4.38 -3.92
C PRO A 477 -3.82 -5.38 -5.07
N LEU A 478 -3.39 -4.85 -6.21
CA LEU A 478 -2.93 -5.59 -7.38
C LEU A 478 -1.39 -5.47 -7.49
N ALA A 479 -0.79 -6.35 -8.28
CA ALA A 479 0.62 -6.31 -8.61
C ALA A 479 0.86 -5.63 -9.96
N SER A 480 2.05 -5.08 -10.12
CA SER A 480 2.54 -4.62 -11.42
C SER A 480 3.39 -5.69 -12.07
N ASP A 481 3.34 -5.82 -13.40
CA ASP A 481 4.23 -6.68 -14.19
C ASP A 481 5.07 -5.85 -15.17
N ASN A 482 6.17 -6.44 -15.66
CA ASN A 482 7.06 -5.83 -16.63
C ASN A 482 6.65 -6.18 -18.06
N ARG A 483 6.12 -5.21 -18.80
CA ARG A 483 5.71 -5.31 -20.20
C ARG A 483 6.29 -4.15 -21.02
N PRO A 484 7.56 -4.20 -21.45
CA PRO A 484 8.20 -3.12 -22.19
C PRO A 484 7.49 -2.75 -23.51
N GLU A 485 6.67 -3.65 -24.05
CA GLU A 485 5.98 -3.49 -25.33
C GLU A 485 4.96 -2.34 -25.30
N ILE A 486 4.46 -1.95 -24.14
CA ILE A 486 3.54 -0.79 -24.00
C ILE A 486 4.18 0.52 -24.46
N ASN A 487 5.51 0.65 -24.42
CA ASN A 487 6.20 1.85 -24.89
C ASN A 487 5.93 2.11 -26.38
N GLU A 488 5.57 1.09 -27.16
CA GLU A 488 5.16 1.25 -28.56
C GLU A 488 3.83 1.97 -28.74
N GLN A 489 3.00 2.08 -27.69
CA GLN A 489 1.75 2.87 -27.73
C GLN A 489 2.00 4.37 -27.62
N PHE A 490 3.16 4.78 -27.10
CA PHE A 490 3.54 6.16 -26.84
C PHE A 490 4.75 6.59 -27.69
N ARG A 491 4.76 6.23 -28.98
CA ARG A 491 5.86 6.54 -29.90
C ARG A 491 6.15 8.05 -29.91
N GLY A 492 7.42 8.41 -29.71
CA GLY A 492 7.87 9.80 -29.60
C GLY A 492 8.08 10.29 -28.16
N SER A 493 7.72 9.49 -27.15
CA SER A 493 8.05 9.73 -25.75
C SER A 493 9.32 9.00 -25.33
N TRP A 494 10.17 9.66 -24.53
CA TRP A 494 11.33 9.04 -23.86
C TRP A 494 10.97 8.44 -22.49
N ILE A 495 9.69 8.49 -22.13
CA ILE A 495 9.18 8.01 -20.85
C ILE A 495 9.04 6.49 -20.90
N ASP A 496 9.53 5.81 -19.87
CA ASP A 496 9.36 4.37 -19.73
C ASP A 496 8.06 4.03 -18.98
N TYR A 497 7.18 3.31 -19.66
CA TYR A 497 5.92 2.79 -19.15
C TYR A 497 5.96 1.28 -18.86
N SER A 498 7.13 0.65 -18.84
CA SER A 498 7.28 -0.81 -18.78
C SER A 498 6.60 -1.48 -17.57
N LYS A 499 6.35 -0.77 -16.46
CA LYS A 499 5.60 -1.29 -15.30
C LYS A 499 4.10 -0.95 -15.29
N ALA A 500 3.57 -0.42 -16.38
CA ALA A 500 2.17 -0.03 -16.51
C ALA A 500 1.21 -1.19 -16.83
N TYR A 501 1.55 -2.41 -16.40
CA TYR A 501 0.70 -3.59 -16.49
C TYR A 501 0.22 -3.99 -15.09
N TYR A 502 -1.08 -4.06 -14.86
CA TYR A 502 -1.66 -4.56 -13.63
C TYR A 502 -2.04 -6.04 -13.77
N ALA A 503 -1.92 -6.79 -12.68
CA ALA A 503 -2.44 -8.14 -12.57
C ALA A 503 -2.75 -8.46 -11.11
N THR A 504 -3.62 -9.43 -10.84
CA THR A 504 -3.71 -9.95 -9.46
C THR A 504 -2.38 -10.56 -9.04
N PRO A 505 -2.00 -10.49 -7.74
CA PRO A 505 -0.72 -11.01 -7.29
C PRO A 505 -0.45 -12.45 -7.73
N LYS A 506 0.67 -12.65 -8.45
CA LYS A 506 1.09 -13.94 -9.01
C LYS A 506 0.04 -14.62 -9.91
N TYR A 507 -0.89 -13.85 -10.50
CA TYR A 507 -1.97 -14.37 -11.34
C TYR A 507 -2.93 -15.34 -10.63
N ARG A 508 -2.99 -15.33 -9.29
CA ARG A 508 -3.80 -16.27 -8.48
C ARG A 508 -5.20 -15.75 -8.11
N GLY A 509 -5.61 -14.62 -8.67
CA GLY A 509 -6.83 -13.93 -8.28
C GLY A 509 -6.72 -13.26 -6.90
N VAL A 510 -7.63 -12.32 -6.64
CA VAL A 510 -7.86 -11.73 -5.31
C VAL A 510 -9.06 -12.42 -4.68
N ALA A 511 -8.94 -12.83 -3.42
CA ALA A 511 -10.03 -13.42 -2.67
C ALA A 511 -11.00 -12.32 -2.22
N LEU A 512 -12.29 -12.52 -2.46
CA LEU A 512 -13.34 -11.57 -2.11
C LEU A 512 -13.98 -11.86 -0.74
N MET A 513 -13.35 -12.71 0.07
CA MET A 513 -13.81 -13.04 1.41
C MET A 513 -14.04 -11.78 2.27
N GLY A 514 -15.23 -11.68 2.86
CA GLY A 514 -15.65 -10.49 3.63
C GLY A 514 -16.32 -9.39 2.82
N THR A 515 -16.37 -9.51 1.49
CA THR A 515 -17.21 -8.66 0.63
C THR A 515 -18.66 -9.12 0.76
N PRO A 516 -19.63 -8.22 1.02
CA PRO A 516 -21.04 -8.61 1.09
C PRO A 516 -21.53 -9.27 -0.22
N PRO A 517 -22.56 -10.15 -0.17
CA PRO A 517 -23.24 -10.62 -1.36
C PRO A 517 -23.89 -9.47 -2.14
N GLY A 518 -23.82 -9.51 -3.47
CA GLY A 518 -24.32 -8.45 -4.34
C GLY A 518 -23.68 -8.45 -5.73
N GLN A 519 -24.04 -7.45 -6.54
CA GLN A 519 -23.45 -7.19 -7.85
C GLN A 519 -22.61 -5.92 -7.81
N TYR A 520 -21.39 -6.02 -8.34
CA TYR A 520 -20.39 -4.95 -8.26
C TYR A 520 -19.77 -4.63 -9.62
N ALA A 521 -19.80 -3.35 -9.99
CA ALA A 521 -18.99 -2.83 -11.06
C ALA A 521 -17.52 -2.82 -10.60
N ALA A 522 -16.65 -3.46 -11.37
CA ALA A 522 -15.22 -3.52 -11.09
C ALA A 522 -14.47 -2.35 -11.75
N PHE A 523 -13.49 -1.80 -11.04
CA PHE A 523 -12.60 -0.75 -11.51
C PHE A 523 -11.17 -1.12 -11.19
N VAL A 524 -10.25 -0.73 -12.07
CA VAL A 524 -8.83 -0.69 -11.72
C VAL A 524 -8.49 0.74 -11.35
N THR A 525 -7.93 0.89 -10.16
CA THR A 525 -7.41 2.17 -9.68
C THR A 525 -5.89 2.14 -9.73
N ALA A 526 -5.29 3.14 -10.35
CA ALA A 526 -3.85 3.36 -10.39
C ALA A 526 -3.47 4.58 -9.55
N ARG A 527 -2.51 4.40 -8.63
CA ARG A 527 -1.91 5.47 -7.85
C ARG A 527 -0.50 5.75 -8.34
N PHE A 528 -0.26 6.97 -8.80
CA PHE A 528 1.04 7.51 -9.20
C PHE A 528 1.45 8.60 -8.21
N GLY A 529 2.32 8.27 -7.25
CA GLY A 529 2.61 9.16 -6.12
C GLY A 529 1.33 9.50 -5.33
N ASP A 530 0.94 10.78 -5.34
CA ASP A 530 -0.26 11.31 -4.67
C ASP A 530 -1.50 11.37 -5.58
N VAL A 531 -1.35 11.09 -6.87
CA VAL A 531 -2.44 11.13 -7.85
C VAL A 531 -3.06 9.75 -7.98
N VAL A 532 -4.39 9.69 -8.04
CA VAL A 532 -5.15 8.44 -8.12
C VAL A 532 -6.17 8.55 -9.26
N PHE A 533 -6.08 7.63 -10.21
CA PHE A 533 -7.00 7.52 -11.33
C PHE A 533 -7.69 6.16 -11.31
N SER A 534 -8.90 6.10 -11.86
CA SER A 534 -9.64 4.84 -11.97
C SER A 534 -10.26 4.69 -13.35
N GLU A 535 -10.15 3.49 -13.89
CA GLU A 535 -10.81 3.11 -15.13
C GLU A 535 -11.73 1.89 -14.90
N PRO A 536 -12.93 1.88 -15.50
CA PRO A 536 -13.86 0.78 -15.37
C PRO A 536 -13.40 -0.45 -16.15
N LEU A 537 -13.51 -1.62 -15.54
CA LEU A 537 -13.41 -2.91 -16.25
C LEU A 537 -14.72 -3.22 -16.98
N GLU A 538 -14.70 -4.11 -17.96
CA GLU A 538 -15.94 -4.48 -18.67
C GLU A 538 -16.85 -5.39 -17.85
N SER A 539 -16.33 -5.99 -16.78
CA SER A 539 -17.04 -6.97 -15.98
C SER A 539 -17.88 -6.38 -14.85
N VAL A 540 -18.98 -7.07 -14.55
CA VAL A 540 -19.72 -7.06 -13.30
C VAL A 540 -19.37 -8.31 -12.50
N VAL A 541 -18.96 -8.11 -11.25
CA VAL A 541 -18.64 -9.16 -10.28
C VAL A 541 -19.90 -9.47 -9.46
N SER A 542 -20.43 -10.67 -9.60
CA SER A 542 -21.57 -11.13 -8.81
C SER A 542 -21.11 -12.08 -7.72
N ILE A 543 -21.48 -11.80 -6.47
CA ILE A 543 -21.15 -12.61 -5.28
C ILE A 543 -22.45 -13.17 -4.72
N SER A 544 -22.56 -14.51 -4.62
CA SER A 544 -23.78 -15.18 -4.13
C SER A 544 -23.52 -16.12 -2.94
N GLY A 545 -24.48 -16.16 -2.01
CA GLY A 545 -24.55 -17.12 -0.90
C GLY A 545 -23.55 -16.90 0.26
N SER A 546 -23.69 -17.71 1.31
CA SER A 546 -22.79 -17.74 2.49
C SER A 546 -21.43 -18.40 2.22
N PHE A 547 -21.25 -19.01 1.05
CA PHE A 547 -20.01 -19.64 0.59
C PHE A 547 -19.32 -18.89 -0.57
N SER A 548 -19.73 -17.64 -0.84
CA SER A 548 -19.08 -16.70 -1.76
C SER A 548 -18.70 -17.27 -3.12
N SER A 549 -19.64 -17.89 -3.85
CA SER A 549 -19.37 -18.20 -5.26
C SER A 549 -19.36 -16.91 -6.07
N VAL A 550 -18.29 -16.70 -6.85
CA VAL A 550 -18.10 -15.50 -7.65
C VAL A 550 -18.28 -15.80 -9.13
N GLN A 551 -19.03 -14.93 -9.81
CA GLN A 551 -19.22 -14.98 -11.26
C GLN A 551 -18.87 -13.64 -11.90
N LEU A 552 -18.34 -13.69 -13.12
CA LEU A 552 -18.13 -12.53 -13.96
C LEU A 552 -19.16 -12.53 -15.08
N SER A 553 -19.75 -11.37 -15.33
CA SER A 553 -20.61 -11.10 -16.48
C SER A 553 -20.18 -9.80 -17.14
N ASN A 554 -20.49 -9.63 -18.43
CA ASN A 554 -20.23 -8.36 -19.10
C ASN A 554 -21.24 -7.31 -18.67
N ARG A 555 -20.81 -6.04 -18.66
CA ARG A 555 -21.76 -4.92 -18.66
C ARG A 555 -22.58 -4.94 -19.96
N PRO A 556 -23.83 -4.49 -19.92
CA PRO A 556 -24.64 -4.37 -21.12
C PRO A 556 -23.94 -3.50 -22.19
N ARG A 557 -23.83 -4.03 -23.40
CA ARG A 557 -23.37 -3.32 -24.58
C ARG A 557 -24.49 -2.48 -25.14
N VAL A 558 -24.20 -1.19 -25.34
CA VAL A 558 -25.08 -0.23 -26.00
C VAL A 558 -24.51 0.10 -27.36
N ASP A 559 -25.31 -0.07 -28.41
CA ASP A 559 -25.04 0.51 -29.72
C ASP A 559 -25.96 1.71 -29.98
N VAL A 560 -25.54 2.60 -30.87
CA VAL A 560 -26.28 3.83 -31.20
C VAL A 560 -26.55 3.94 -32.69
N VAL A 561 -27.82 4.06 -33.08
CA VAL A 561 -28.26 4.46 -34.42
C VAL A 561 -28.88 5.84 -34.30
N GLY A 562 -28.13 6.87 -34.68
CA GLY A 562 -28.59 8.23 -34.41
C GLY A 562 -27.47 9.25 -34.48
N SER A 563 -27.59 10.33 -33.73
CA SER A 563 -26.73 11.51 -33.83
C SER A 563 -26.01 11.82 -32.52
N CYS A 564 -25.41 13.01 -32.42
CA CYS A 564 -24.84 13.52 -31.16
C CYS A 564 -25.87 13.51 -30.02
N VAL A 565 -27.16 13.64 -30.35
CA VAL A 565 -28.29 13.60 -29.42
C VAL A 565 -28.32 12.32 -28.58
N SER A 566 -28.04 11.16 -29.17
CA SER A 566 -27.97 9.88 -28.45
C SER A 566 -26.55 9.52 -28.07
N ARG A 567 -25.60 9.66 -29.00
CA ARG A 567 -24.21 9.25 -28.80
C ARG A 567 -23.56 9.96 -27.61
N ASP A 568 -23.83 11.25 -27.42
CA ASP A 568 -23.18 12.01 -26.35
C ASP A 568 -23.66 11.66 -24.94
N ASN A 569 -24.74 10.87 -24.79
CA ASN A 569 -25.09 10.24 -23.51
C ASN A 569 -24.04 9.21 -23.05
N PHE A 570 -23.20 8.74 -23.98
CA PHE A 570 -22.08 7.82 -23.76
C PHE A 570 -20.73 8.51 -24.01
N ASN A 571 -20.68 9.83 -23.80
CA ASN A 571 -19.45 10.63 -23.88
C ASN A 571 -19.05 11.09 -22.48
N SER A 572 -17.92 10.63 -21.95
CA SER A 572 -17.51 10.92 -20.57
C SER A 572 -17.29 12.41 -20.26
N ARG A 573 -17.12 13.27 -21.27
CA ARG A 573 -17.05 14.72 -21.09
C ARG A 573 -18.42 15.34 -20.79
N LEU A 574 -19.49 14.77 -21.35
CA LEU A 574 -20.85 15.32 -21.31
C LEU A 574 -21.75 14.55 -20.33
N SER A 575 -21.56 13.23 -20.24
CA SER A 575 -22.26 12.30 -19.36
C SER A 575 -21.27 11.54 -18.45
N PRO A 576 -20.58 12.22 -17.52
CA PRO A 576 -19.58 11.55 -16.67
C PRO A 576 -20.20 10.39 -15.88
N GLY A 577 -19.44 9.29 -15.75
CA GLY A 577 -19.84 8.10 -15.00
C GLY A 577 -20.64 7.03 -15.76
N TRP A 578 -21.04 7.27 -17.02
CA TRP A 578 -21.85 6.32 -17.81
C TRP A 578 -21.19 4.93 -17.96
N LYS A 579 -19.86 4.89 -18.10
CA LYS A 579 -19.09 3.65 -18.26
C LYS A 579 -19.26 2.68 -17.09
N SER A 580 -19.70 3.16 -15.92
CA SER A 580 -19.97 2.32 -14.74
C SER A 580 -21.09 1.30 -14.99
N TYR A 581 -21.95 1.58 -15.97
CA TYR A 581 -23.17 0.82 -16.23
C TYR A 581 -23.14 0.10 -17.58
N PHE A 582 -22.45 0.68 -18.57
CA PHE A 582 -22.54 0.24 -19.96
C PHE A 582 -21.16 0.16 -20.63
N THR A 583 -21.05 -0.68 -21.65
CA THR A 583 -20.02 -0.58 -22.68
C THR A 583 -20.65 0.01 -23.94
N LEU A 584 -19.89 0.81 -24.70
CA LEU A 584 -20.34 1.37 -25.99
C LEU A 584 -19.78 0.49 -27.11
N GLY A 585 -20.67 -0.03 -27.96
CA GLY A 585 -20.32 -0.88 -29.09
C GLY A 585 -20.31 -0.12 -30.41
N ASN A 586 -21.04 -0.62 -31.40
CA ASN A 586 -21.09 -0.04 -32.74
C ASN A 586 -21.99 1.21 -32.81
N GLU A 587 -21.66 2.09 -33.76
CA GLU A 587 -22.41 3.30 -34.01
C GLU A 587 -22.76 3.45 -35.51
N HIS A 588 -24.01 3.79 -35.80
CA HIS A 588 -24.47 4.29 -37.10
C HIS A 588 -24.79 5.77 -36.98
N TYR A 589 -23.75 6.60 -37.17
CA TYR A 589 -23.72 7.99 -36.70
C TYR A 589 -24.14 9.03 -37.76
N GLN A 590 -25.13 9.85 -37.40
CA GLN A 590 -25.74 10.94 -38.18
C GLN A 590 -26.24 10.50 -39.55
N SER A 591 -26.86 9.33 -39.59
CA SER A 591 -27.46 8.73 -40.77
C SER A 591 -28.95 8.49 -40.54
N SER A 592 -29.73 8.66 -41.59
CA SER A 592 -31.17 8.43 -41.61
C SER A 592 -31.47 6.96 -41.33
N PHE A 593 -32.42 6.68 -40.44
CA PHE A 593 -32.92 5.33 -40.20
C PHE A 593 -33.55 4.74 -41.47
N LEU A 594 -34.25 5.55 -42.27
CA LEU A 594 -34.76 5.12 -43.57
C LEU A 594 -33.62 4.71 -44.54
N SER A 595 -32.50 5.44 -44.51
CA SER A 595 -31.30 5.08 -45.27
C SER A 595 -30.71 3.75 -44.80
N LEU A 596 -30.60 3.55 -43.49
CA LEU A 596 -30.07 2.34 -42.88
C LEU A 596 -30.82 1.07 -43.32
N MET A 597 -32.14 1.18 -43.47
CA MET A 597 -33.02 0.08 -43.89
C MET A 597 -33.06 -0.15 -45.41
N SER A 598 -32.34 0.67 -46.19
CA SER A 598 -32.30 0.55 -47.65
C SER A 598 -31.14 -0.35 -48.10
N LYS A 599 -31.09 -0.70 -49.40
CA LYS A 599 -30.02 -1.54 -49.95
C LYS A 599 -28.68 -0.80 -49.99
N PRO A 600 -27.52 -1.49 -49.89
CA PRO A 600 -26.22 -0.87 -50.11
C PRO A 600 -26.09 -0.23 -51.49
N VAL A 601 -25.33 0.86 -51.57
CA VAL A 601 -25.00 1.57 -52.82
C VAL A 601 -23.52 1.42 -53.10
N GLY A 602 -23.17 0.94 -54.30
CA GLY A 602 -21.82 0.55 -54.68
C GLY A 602 -20.96 1.73 -55.12
N VAL A 603 -20.47 2.54 -54.17
CA VAL A 603 -19.55 3.66 -54.45
C VAL A 603 -18.19 3.41 -53.83
N SER A 604 -17.12 3.79 -54.54
CA SER A 604 -15.76 3.63 -54.02
C SER A 604 -15.51 4.55 -52.83
N THR A 605 -14.73 4.08 -51.84
CA THR A 605 -14.38 4.89 -50.65
C THR A 605 -13.76 6.23 -51.03
N GLY A 606 -12.94 6.27 -52.08
CA GLY A 606 -12.27 7.48 -52.56
C GLY A 606 -13.22 8.56 -53.08
N GLU A 607 -14.39 8.18 -53.62
CA GLU A 607 -15.41 9.14 -54.04
C GLU A 607 -16.21 9.72 -52.87
N LEU A 608 -16.27 8.98 -51.76
CA LEU A 608 -16.94 9.35 -50.52
C LEU A 608 -16.02 10.03 -49.49
N GLU A 609 -14.77 10.32 -49.87
CA GLU A 609 -13.85 11.09 -49.03
C GLU A 609 -14.44 12.49 -48.74
N GLY A 610 -14.67 12.76 -47.46
CA GLY A 610 -15.18 14.01 -46.95
C GLY A 610 -14.07 14.96 -46.50
N SER A 611 -14.46 16.00 -45.76
CA SER A 611 -13.54 17.01 -45.19
C SER A 611 -12.56 16.45 -44.16
N ASP A 612 -12.89 15.30 -43.55
CA ASP A 612 -12.12 14.68 -42.49
C ASP A 612 -12.41 13.17 -42.41
N GLN A 613 -11.54 12.43 -41.70
CA GLN A 613 -11.61 10.97 -41.61
C GLN A 613 -12.86 10.45 -40.87
N HIS A 614 -13.44 11.21 -39.94
CA HIS A 614 -14.67 10.81 -39.27
C HIS A 614 -15.85 10.93 -40.23
N SER A 615 -15.98 12.06 -40.93
CA SER A 615 -16.99 12.28 -41.95
C SER A 615 -16.94 11.19 -43.03
N THR A 616 -15.76 10.90 -43.59
CA THR A 616 -15.57 9.82 -44.58
C THR A 616 -16.07 8.47 -44.05
N ARG A 617 -15.66 8.05 -42.85
CA ARG A 617 -16.07 6.76 -42.26
C ARG A 617 -17.58 6.65 -42.09
N THR A 618 -18.23 7.72 -41.62
CA THR A 618 -19.68 7.71 -41.41
C THR A 618 -20.47 7.66 -42.72
N THR A 619 -20.04 8.41 -43.74
CA THR A 619 -20.64 8.38 -45.08
C THR A 619 -20.48 7.00 -45.72
N VAL A 620 -19.28 6.41 -45.68
CA VAL A 620 -19.03 5.07 -46.22
C VAL A 620 -19.88 4.01 -45.49
N ARG A 621 -20.04 4.13 -44.17
CA ARG A 621 -20.90 3.22 -43.38
C ARG A 621 -22.39 3.37 -43.75
N ASP A 622 -22.84 4.57 -44.10
CA ASP A 622 -24.19 4.80 -44.61
C ASP A 622 -24.40 4.21 -46.00
N PHE A 623 -23.44 4.32 -46.92
CA PHE A 623 -23.57 3.73 -48.27
C PHE A 623 -23.54 2.20 -48.24
N SER A 624 -22.63 1.62 -47.46
CA SER A 624 -22.47 0.16 -47.33
C SER A 624 -23.56 -0.52 -46.51
N LYS A 625 -24.30 0.23 -45.67
CA LYS A 625 -25.27 -0.30 -44.69
C LYS A 625 -24.65 -1.32 -43.72
N GLN A 626 -23.33 -1.24 -43.51
CA GLN A 626 -22.56 -2.27 -42.80
C GLN A 626 -23.13 -2.55 -41.40
N TYR A 627 -23.66 -1.53 -40.73
CA TYR A 627 -24.26 -1.70 -39.41
C TYR A 627 -25.42 -2.72 -39.37
N MET A 628 -26.35 -2.68 -40.34
CA MET A 628 -27.43 -3.69 -40.41
C MET A 628 -26.90 -5.07 -40.79
N VAL A 629 -25.87 -5.13 -41.63
CA VAL A 629 -25.20 -6.39 -41.99
C VAL A 629 -24.60 -7.04 -40.74
N ASP A 630 -23.89 -6.27 -39.92
CA ASP A 630 -23.26 -6.72 -38.68
C ASP A 630 -24.33 -7.21 -37.67
N LEU A 631 -25.41 -6.44 -37.49
CA LEU A 631 -26.53 -6.81 -36.61
C LEU A 631 -27.16 -8.15 -37.00
N VAL A 632 -27.46 -8.33 -38.30
CA VAL A 632 -28.09 -9.56 -38.81
C VAL A 632 -27.15 -10.76 -38.76
N ALA A 633 -25.83 -10.52 -38.83
CA ALA A 633 -24.80 -11.55 -38.71
C ALA A 633 -24.53 -12.02 -37.27
N GLY A 634 -25.21 -11.43 -36.27
CA GLY A 634 -25.13 -11.84 -34.87
C GLY A 634 -24.32 -10.91 -33.97
N ASP A 635 -23.87 -9.74 -34.45
CA ASP A 635 -23.20 -8.73 -33.62
C ASP A 635 -24.22 -7.79 -32.93
N ALA A 636 -25.24 -8.38 -32.32
CA ALA A 636 -26.34 -7.62 -31.71
C ALA A 636 -25.97 -7.07 -30.33
N PRO A 637 -26.32 -5.81 -30.01
CA PRO A 637 -26.13 -5.24 -28.67
C PRO A 637 -27.22 -5.72 -27.71
N ASP A 638 -26.97 -5.59 -26.40
CA ASP A 638 -28.01 -5.76 -25.39
C ASP A 638 -29.06 -4.64 -25.50
N ILE A 639 -28.59 -3.42 -25.81
CA ILE A 639 -29.40 -2.21 -25.92
C ILE A 639 -29.08 -1.47 -27.21
N LEU A 640 -30.09 -1.16 -28.00
CA LEU A 640 -29.98 -0.31 -29.18
C LEU A 640 -30.67 1.03 -28.93
N VAL A 641 -29.89 2.10 -28.82
CA VAL A 641 -30.42 3.46 -28.69
C VAL A 641 -30.60 4.07 -30.07
N VAL A 642 -31.82 4.50 -30.38
CA VAL A 642 -32.19 5.11 -31.65
C VAL A 642 -32.59 6.58 -31.46
N ASP A 643 -32.11 7.48 -32.31
CA ASP A 643 -32.77 8.78 -32.53
C ASP A 643 -33.02 9.06 -34.00
N LEU A 644 -34.08 9.81 -34.27
CA LEU A 644 -34.58 10.10 -35.61
C LEU A 644 -34.27 11.54 -36.04
N PHE A 645 -33.23 12.15 -35.46
CA PHE A 645 -32.79 13.50 -35.80
C PHE A 645 -32.38 13.61 -37.26
N ALA A 646 -31.62 12.63 -37.76
CA ALA A 646 -31.11 12.65 -39.13
C ALA A 646 -32.26 12.57 -40.15
N ASP A 647 -33.26 11.73 -39.90
CA ASP A 647 -34.50 11.65 -40.68
C ASP A 647 -35.28 12.97 -40.64
N ALA A 648 -35.39 13.59 -39.45
CA ALA A 648 -36.11 14.86 -39.27
C ALA A 648 -35.40 16.07 -39.94
N ARG A 649 -34.06 16.08 -39.99
CA ARG A 649 -33.26 17.21 -40.49
C ARG A 649 -32.82 17.06 -41.94
N PHE A 650 -32.32 15.89 -42.32
CA PHE A 650 -31.62 15.68 -43.59
C PHE A 650 -32.48 14.94 -44.61
N GLY A 651 -33.20 13.90 -44.18
CA GLY A 651 -33.84 12.97 -45.09
C GLY A 651 -32.81 12.17 -45.92
N CYS A 652 -33.22 11.76 -47.12
CA CYS A 652 -32.46 10.88 -47.99
C CYS A 652 -32.28 11.45 -49.41
N LEU A 653 -31.29 10.91 -50.12
CA LEU A 653 -31.06 11.07 -51.55
C LEU A 653 -31.37 9.73 -52.25
N ARG A 654 -32.05 9.78 -53.39
CA ARG A 654 -32.31 8.60 -54.23
C ARG A 654 -31.09 8.31 -55.09
N ALA A 655 -30.24 7.38 -54.64
CA ALA A 655 -29.01 7.00 -55.32
C ALA A 655 -29.11 5.54 -55.82
N GLU A 656 -28.95 5.34 -57.14
CA GLU A 656 -28.85 4.02 -57.78
C GLU A 656 -29.95 3.01 -57.38
N GLY A 657 -31.20 3.46 -57.28
CA GLY A 657 -32.34 2.60 -56.92
C GLY A 657 -32.42 2.26 -55.42
N SER A 658 -31.63 2.94 -54.58
CA SER A 658 -31.67 2.86 -53.13
C SER A 658 -31.74 4.27 -52.51
N LEU A 659 -31.61 4.34 -51.18
CA LEU A 659 -31.55 5.58 -50.41
C LEU A 659 -30.25 5.67 -49.62
N VAL A 660 -29.66 6.85 -49.63
CA VAL A 660 -28.55 7.26 -48.76
C VAL A 660 -28.94 8.54 -48.02
N THR A 661 -28.34 8.81 -46.87
CA THR A 661 -28.66 10.00 -46.07
C THR A 661 -28.18 11.25 -46.79
N ASN A 662 -29.06 12.25 -46.95
CA ASN A 662 -28.70 13.53 -47.55
C ASN A 662 -28.09 14.48 -46.52
N ASN A 663 -27.03 14.03 -45.84
CA ASN A 663 -26.38 14.80 -44.79
C ASN A 663 -25.55 15.94 -45.42
N ASP A 664 -26.10 17.16 -45.44
CA ASP A 664 -25.50 18.35 -46.04
C ASP A 664 -24.18 18.76 -45.35
N TRP A 665 -23.91 18.29 -44.14
CA TRP A 665 -22.64 18.56 -43.45
C TRP A 665 -21.50 17.67 -43.94
N LYS A 666 -21.81 16.51 -44.52
CA LYS A 666 -20.81 15.49 -44.87
C LYS A 666 -20.84 15.16 -46.35
N LEU A 667 -21.97 14.66 -46.85
CA LEU A 667 -22.10 14.15 -48.21
C LEU A 667 -21.82 15.24 -49.24
N HIS A 668 -22.29 16.47 -49.00
CA HIS A 668 -22.15 17.57 -49.97
C HIS A 668 -20.70 18.00 -50.21
N ASN A 669 -19.81 17.66 -49.30
CA ASN A 669 -18.40 17.97 -49.38
C ASN A 669 -17.60 16.92 -50.19
N THR A 670 -18.20 15.76 -50.47
CA THR A 670 -17.56 14.64 -51.19
C THR A 670 -17.44 14.89 -52.69
N ARG A 671 -16.53 14.15 -53.33
CA ARG A 671 -16.42 14.11 -54.79
C ARG A 671 -17.68 13.55 -55.44
N TYR A 672 -18.23 12.48 -54.87
CA TYR A 672 -19.47 11.85 -55.31
C TYR A 672 -20.62 12.85 -55.45
N TRP A 673 -20.81 13.74 -54.47
CA TRP A 673 -21.84 14.77 -54.55
C TRP A 673 -21.59 15.77 -55.69
N LYS A 674 -20.39 16.34 -55.73
CA LYS A 674 -20.01 17.39 -56.69
C LYS A 674 -20.07 16.90 -58.14
N GLU A 675 -19.73 15.63 -58.38
CA GLU A 675 -19.65 15.08 -59.74
C GLU A 675 -20.92 14.37 -60.19
N SER A 676 -21.70 13.78 -59.28
CA SER A 676 -22.81 12.89 -59.69
C SER A 676 -24.08 13.03 -58.85
N ALA A 677 -23.96 13.12 -57.53
CA ALA A 677 -25.14 13.01 -56.66
C ALA A 677 -26.00 14.28 -56.59
N HIS A 678 -25.47 15.45 -56.93
CA HIS A 678 -26.18 16.74 -56.86
C HIS A 678 -27.41 16.84 -57.79
N VAL A 679 -27.50 15.99 -58.82
CA VAL A 679 -28.67 15.92 -59.71
C VAL A 679 -29.74 14.93 -59.24
N TYR A 680 -29.44 14.14 -58.21
CA TYR A 680 -30.39 13.15 -57.69
C TYR A 680 -31.50 13.81 -56.88
N GLN A 681 -32.68 13.20 -56.96
CA GLN A 681 -33.86 13.67 -56.24
C GLN A 681 -33.72 13.38 -54.74
N THR A 682 -34.07 14.37 -53.93
CA THR A 682 -34.16 14.20 -52.48
C THR A 682 -35.52 13.62 -52.09
N LEU A 683 -35.54 12.91 -50.96
CA LEU A 683 -36.74 12.41 -50.31
C LEU A 683 -36.64 12.83 -48.85
N ASN A 684 -37.43 13.83 -48.44
CA ASN A 684 -37.31 14.43 -47.12
C ASN A 684 -38.67 14.92 -46.58
N LEU A 685 -38.76 15.21 -45.28
CA LEU A 685 -39.99 15.70 -44.64
C LEU A 685 -40.30 17.20 -44.86
N TRP A 686 -39.43 17.92 -45.57
CA TRP A 686 -39.64 19.32 -45.94
C TRP A 686 -40.44 19.44 -47.23
N ASP A 687 -40.09 18.64 -48.24
CA ASP A 687 -40.64 18.74 -49.58
C ASP A 687 -41.54 17.55 -49.95
N ASN A 688 -41.35 16.39 -49.30
CA ASN A 688 -41.97 15.11 -49.69
C ASN A 688 -42.60 14.39 -48.48
N GLU A 689 -43.27 15.11 -47.59
CA GLU A 689 -43.70 14.59 -46.28
C GLU A 689 -44.48 13.27 -46.35
N GLU A 690 -45.56 13.19 -47.14
CA GLU A 690 -46.37 11.97 -47.20
C GLU A 690 -45.61 10.76 -47.76
N GLU A 691 -44.79 10.99 -48.78
CA GLU A 691 -43.98 9.93 -49.39
C GLU A 691 -42.91 9.43 -48.42
N TYR A 692 -42.23 10.36 -47.73
CA TYR A 692 -41.22 10.01 -46.72
C TYR A 692 -41.84 9.21 -45.57
N LEU A 693 -42.96 9.67 -45.01
CA LEU A 693 -43.62 8.99 -43.89
C LEU A 693 -44.12 7.58 -44.29
N ARG A 694 -44.54 7.38 -45.54
CA ARG A 694 -44.91 6.06 -46.06
C ARG A 694 -43.72 5.12 -46.14
N ALA A 695 -42.60 5.59 -46.71
CA ALA A 695 -41.36 4.82 -46.78
C ALA A 695 -40.82 4.50 -45.38
N PHE A 696 -40.87 5.47 -44.47
CA PHE A 696 -40.43 5.31 -43.08
C PHE A 696 -41.28 4.27 -42.31
N ARG A 697 -42.61 4.25 -42.49
CA ARG A 697 -43.48 3.19 -41.92
C ARG A 697 -43.07 1.80 -42.37
N ALA A 698 -42.81 1.64 -43.68
CA ALA A 698 -42.36 0.36 -44.23
C ALA A 698 -41.01 -0.06 -43.64
N ALA A 699 -40.05 0.86 -43.58
CA ALA A 699 -38.73 0.62 -42.99
C ALA A 699 -38.81 0.24 -41.50
N ALA A 700 -39.65 0.91 -40.71
CA ALA A 700 -39.83 0.59 -39.30
C ALA A 700 -40.45 -0.81 -39.10
N GLY A 701 -41.44 -1.19 -39.93
CA GLY A 701 -42.02 -2.54 -39.89
C GLY A 701 -41.04 -3.64 -40.33
N GLU A 702 -40.23 -3.38 -41.35
CA GLU A 702 -39.18 -4.29 -41.79
C GLU A 702 -38.09 -4.45 -40.73
N PHE A 703 -37.69 -3.35 -40.07
CA PHE A 703 -36.73 -3.39 -38.97
C PHE A 703 -37.23 -4.29 -37.83
N GLU A 704 -38.49 -4.16 -37.40
CA GLU A 704 -39.04 -5.04 -36.36
C GLU A 704 -39.09 -6.50 -36.82
N THR A 705 -39.36 -6.74 -38.10
CA THR A 705 -39.31 -8.10 -38.68
C THR A 705 -37.90 -8.69 -38.58
N LEU A 706 -36.87 -7.90 -38.92
CA LEU A 706 -35.47 -8.32 -38.80
C LEU A 706 -35.07 -8.53 -37.34
N ARG A 707 -35.45 -7.61 -36.44
CA ARG A 707 -35.15 -7.70 -35.00
C ARG A 707 -35.71 -8.98 -34.40
N ARG A 708 -37.00 -9.27 -34.61
CA ARG A 708 -37.63 -10.52 -34.12
C ARG A 708 -36.93 -11.77 -34.63
N LYS A 709 -36.41 -11.73 -35.86
CA LYS A 709 -35.79 -12.89 -36.50
C LYS A 709 -34.33 -13.08 -36.09
N HIS A 710 -33.56 -12.01 -35.98
CA HIS A 710 -32.10 -12.08 -35.88
C HIS A 710 -31.54 -11.64 -34.52
N PHE A 711 -32.23 -10.74 -33.81
CA PHE A 711 -31.76 -10.17 -32.54
C PHE A 711 -32.95 -9.84 -31.60
N PRO A 712 -33.74 -10.85 -31.21
CA PRO A 712 -34.99 -10.65 -30.47
C PRO A 712 -34.78 -10.12 -29.03
N GLU A 713 -33.63 -10.42 -28.43
CA GLU A 713 -33.26 -10.02 -27.07
C GLU A 713 -32.77 -8.56 -26.96
N THR A 714 -32.41 -7.94 -28.10
CA THR A 714 -31.97 -6.54 -28.10
C THR A 714 -33.13 -5.62 -27.71
N ARG A 715 -32.95 -4.87 -26.62
CA ARG A 715 -33.90 -3.85 -26.18
C ARG A 715 -33.70 -2.59 -26.99
N VAL A 716 -34.75 -2.13 -27.66
CA VAL A 716 -34.73 -0.89 -28.45
C VAL A 716 -35.20 0.27 -27.60
N ILE A 717 -34.37 1.29 -27.47
CA ILE A 717 -34.67 2.52 -26.74
C ILE A 717 -34.72 3.67 -27.73
N LEU A 718 -35.88 4.34 -27.84
CA LEU A 718 -36.02 5.55 -28.62
C LEU A 718 -35.65 6.76 -27.75
N ASN A 719 -34.57 7.45 -28.09
CA ASN A 719 -34.22 8.73 -27.48
C ASN A 719 -35.10 9.84 -28.09
N SER A 720 -36.25 10.09 -27.47
CA SER A 720 -37.24 11.08 -27.88
C SER A 720 -36.83 12.48 -27.44
N ALA A 721 -35.75 12.97 -28.02
CA ALA A 721 -35.18 14.29 -27.77
C ALA A 721 -35.81 15.36 -28.67
N ARG A 722 -35.71 16.63 -28.28
CA ARG A 722 -36.24 17.76 -29.06
C ARG A 722 -35.22 18.89 -29.10
N ALA A 723 -35.17 19.58 -30.23
CA ALA A 723 -34.36 20.77 -30.41
C ALA A 723 -34.71 21.84 -29.36
N ALA A 724 -33.69 22.30 -28.64
CA ALA A 724 -33.73 23.40 -27.68
C ALA A 724 -34.05 24.72 -28.39
N TYR A 725 -34.82 25.57 -27.70
CA TYR A 725 -35.23 26.87 -28.23
C TYR A 725 -34.16 27.95 -28.04
N SER A 726 -33.26 27.78 -27.08
CA SER A 726 -32.32 28.82 -26.67
C SER A 726 -31.13 28.26 -25.90
N TYR A 727 -30.10 29.09 -25.77
CA TYR A 727 -28.95 28.91 -24.89
C TYR A 727 -28.63 30.22 -24.18
N PHE A 728 -27.74 30.18 -23.19
CA PHE A 728 -27.18 31.39 -22.58
C PHE A 728 -25.75 31.62 -23.08
N ASP A 729 -25.47 32.80 -23.64
CA ASP A 729 -24.12 33.27 -23.94
C ASP A 729 -23.78 34.46 -23.04
N LYS A 730 -22.71 34.33 -22.24
CA LYS A 730 -22.24 35.37 -21.32
C LYS A 730 -23.35 36.00 -20.45
N GLY A 731 -24.30 35.17 -19.99
CA GLY A 731 -25.43 35.60 -19.16
C GLY A 731 -26.64 36.13 -19.91
N ALA A 732 -26.57 36.30 -21.24
CA ALA A 732 -27.70 36.69 -22.08
C ALA A 732 -28.34 35.47 -22.75
N ARG A 733 -29.68 35.41 -22.78
CA ARG A 733 -30.42 34.37 -23.50
C ARG A 733 -30.38 34.65 -24.99
N VAL A 734 -29.95 33.67 -25.77
CA VAL A 734 -29.94 33.70 -27.23
C VAL A 734 -30.92 32.65 -27.75
N ASP A 735 -31.92 33.07 -28.52
CA ASP A 735 -32.93 32.19 -29.10
C ASP A 735 -32.50 31.69 -30.48
N PHE A 736 -32.72 30.41 -30.76
CA PHE A 736 -32.64 29.87 -32.12
C PHE A 736 -33.90 30.25 -32.91
N SER A 737 -33.85 30.09 -34.24
CA SER A 737 -35.01 30.35 -35.11
C SER A 737 -36.22 29.51 -34.69
N LYS A 738 -37.23 30.15 -34.10
CA LYS A 738 -38.49 29.49 -33.68
C LYS A 738 -39.17 28.74 -34.82
N LYS A 739 -39.14 29.31 -36.04
CA LYS A 739 -39.69 28.65 -37.24
C LYS A 739 -38.98 27.33 -37.52
N PHE A 740 -37.64 27.32 -37.47
CA PHE A 740 -36.86 26.12 -37.69
C PHE A 740 -37.05 25.08 -36.57
N VAL A 741 -36.93 25.50 -35.30
CA VAL A 741 -37.06 24.62 -34.12
C VAL A 741 -38.44 23.98 -34.05
N ASN A 742 -39.52 24.74 -34.28
CA ASN A 742 -40.88 24.17 -34.32
C ASN A 742 -41.05 23.17 -35.46
N ALA A 743 -40.55 23.49 -36.66
CA ALA A 743 -40.71 22.64 -37.82
C ALA A 743 -39.95 21.31 -37.67
N ILE A 744 -38.71 21.33 -37.14
CA ILE A 744 -37.94 20.11 -36.90
C ILE A 744 -38.55 19.27 -35.76
N ASN A 745 -38.97 19.90 -34.65
CA ASN A 745 -39.58 19.18 -33.53
C ASN A 745 -40.92 18.53 -33.89
N MET A 746 -41.72 19.19 -34.73
CA MET A 746 -42.97 18.62 -35.25
C MET A 746 -42.69 17.36 -36.09
N ARG A 747 -41.73 17.44 -37.01
CA ARG A 747 -41.33 16.30 -37.86
C ARG A 747 -40.75 15.15 -37.07
N TRP A 748 -39.86 15.44 -36.13
CA TRP A 748 -39.28 14.45 -35.25
C TRP A 748 -40.35 13.76 -34.41
N SER A 749 -41.35 14.50 -33.92
CA SER A 749 -42.47 13.89 -33.18
C SER A 749 -43.29 12.93 -34.04
N LYS A 750 -43.57 13.27 -35.31
CA LYS A 750 -44.25 12.35 -36.24
C LYS A 750 -43.46 11.07 -36.47
N LEU A 751 -42.14 11.19 -36.62
CA LEU A 751 -41.26 10.03 -36.80
C LEU A 751 -41.21 9.15 -35.55
N ASP A 752 -41.08 9.74 -34.36
CA ASP A 752 -41.12 9.02 -33.08
C ASP A 752 -42.44 8.24 -32.94
N GLU A 753 -43.58 8.90 -33.20
CA GLU A 753 -44.91 8.26 -33.15
C GLU A 753 -45.01 7.07 -34.11
N ILE A 754 -44.52 7.22 -35.35
CA ILE A 754 -44.53 6.13 -36.33
C ILE A 754 -43.61 4.99 -35.88
N PHE A 755 -42.42 5.31 -35.39
CA PHE A 755 -41.46 4.31 -34.94
C PHE A 755 -42.04 3.48 -33.79
N LEU A 756 -42.62 4.14 -32.78
CA LEU A 756 -43.26 3.49 -31.63
C LEU A 756 -44.52 2.67 -32.01
N GLN A 757 -45.19 3.00 -33.12
CA GLN A 757 -46.31 2.20 -33.64
C GLN A 757 -45.87 0.85 -34.24
N HIS A 758 -44.65 0.76 -34.78
CA HIS A 758 -44.18 -0.41 -35.52
C HIS A 758 -43.11 -1.21 -34.77
N VAL A 759 -42.30 -0.53 -33.96
CA VAL A 759 -41.20 -1.11 -33.18
C VAL A 759 -41.59 -1.04 -31.70
N PRO A 760 -41.56 -2.16 -30.95
CA PRO A 760 -41.85 -2.20 -29.52
C PRO A 760 -40.67 -1.63 -28.72
N ALA A 761 -40.41 -0.34 -28.90
CA ALA A 761 -39.34 0.40 -28.26
C ALA A 761 -39.85 1.17 -27.03
N GLU A 762 -38.99 1.33 -26.03
CA GLU A 762 -39.26 2.22 -24.91
C GLU A 762 -38.74 3.62 -25.22
N ALA A 763 -39.59 4.64 -25.09
CA ALA A 763 -39.18 6.02 -25.30
C ALA A 763 -38.56 6.61 -24.01
N VAL A 764 -37.40 7.24 -24.13
CA VAL A 764 -36.78 8.08 -23.11
C VAL A 764 -36.88 9.54 -23.55
N SER A 765 -37.51 10.37 -22.72
CA SER A 765 -37.58 11.81 -22.94
C SER A 765 -36.83 12.52 -21.81
N ALA A 766 -35.57 12.87 -22.09
CA ALA A 766 -34.65 13.48 -21.14
C ALA A 766 -34.76 15.01 -21.05
N GLY A 767 -35.68 15.60 -21.83
CA GLY A 767 -35.82 17.04 -21.97
C GLY A 767 -37.26 17.47 -22.26
N GLY A 768 -37.47 18.77 -22.37
CA GLY A 768 -38.76 19.37 -22.66
C GLY A 768 -38.62 20.80 -23.16
N ALA A 769 -39.71 21.57 -23.15
CA ALA A 769 -39.72 22.95 -23.66
C ALA A 769 -38.71 23.90 -22.96
N LYS A 770 -38.19 23.50 -21.78
CA LYS A 770 -37.21 24.25 -21.00
C LYS A 770 -35.76 23.80 -21.20
N THR A 771 -35.51 22.72 -21.95
CA THR A 771 -34.13 22.25 -22.19
C THR A 771 -33.34 23.31 -22.94
N LEU A 772 -32.16 23.64 -22.42
CA LEU A 772 -31.25 24.60 -23.02
C LEU A 772 -30.13 23.90 -23.79
N SER A 773 -29.60 24.61 -24.78
CA SER A 773 -28.35 24.23 -25.43
C SER A 773 -27.15 24.77 -24.64
N ASP A 774 -26.02 24.06 -24.70
CA ASP A 774 -24.76 24.47 -24.07
C ASP A 774 -23.82 25.10 -25.11
N PRO A 775 -23.47 26.40 -24.99
CA PRO A 775 -22.52 27.04 -25.90
C PRO A 775 -21.10 26.47 -25.80
N SER A 776 -20.76 25.82 -24.69
CA SER A 776 -19.45 25.19 -24.44
C SER A 776 -19.37 23.74 -24.93
N HIS A 777 -20.46 23.23 -25.53
CA HIS A 777 -20.49 21.91 -26.14
C HIS A 777 -19.38 21.77 -27.19
N PRO A 778 -18.71 20.60 -27.31
CA PRO A 778 -17.64 20.40 -28.29
C PRO A 778 -18.02 20.72 -29.74
N GLY A 779 -19.30 20.52 -30.09
CA GLY A 779 -19.86 20.85 -31.40
C GLY A 779 -20.36 22.29 -31.56
N GLY A 780 -20.11 23.17 -30.60
CA GLY A 780 -20.60 24.55 -30.58
C GLY A 780 -22.10 24.68 -30.24
N PRO A 781 -22.64 25.91 -30.19
CA PRO A 781 -24.04 26.15 -29.86
C PRO A 781 -24.95 25.70 -31.03
N ALA A 782 -25.77 24.68 -30.78
CA ALA A 782 -26.77 24.20 -31.72
C ALA A 782 -28.01 23.68 -30.99
N PRO A 783 -29.21 23.71 -31.61
CA PRO A 783 -30.45 23.30 -30.94
C PRO A 783 -30.44 21.86 -30.39
N TYR A 784 -29.53 21.00 -30.84
CA TYR A 784 -29.42 19.59 -30.47
C TYR A 784 -28.15 19.29 -29.64
N HIS A 785 -27.46 20.31 -29.14
CA HIS A 785 -26.30 20.22 -28.23
C HIS A 785 -26.70 20.73 -26.84
N TYR A 786 -27.07 19.81 -25.95
CA TYR A 786 -27.76 20.12 -24.70
C TYR A 786 -26.82 20.44 -23.54
N GLU A 787 -27.38 21.04 -22.49
CA GLU A 787 -26.73 21.16 -21.20
C GLU A 787 -26.60 19.82 -20.46
N SER A 788 -25.68 19.73 -19.50
CA SER A 788 -25.38 18.51 -18.72
C SER A 788 -26.61 17.87 -18.05
N GLY A 789 -27.63 18.64 -17.71
CA GLY A 789 -28.88 18.15 -17.13
C GLY A 789 -29.65 17.18 -18.03
N PHE A 790 -29.61 17.39 -19.35
CA PHE A 790 -30.23 16.49 -20.32
C PHE A 790 -29.58 15.09 -20.27
N TYR A 791 -28.25 15.02 -20.41
CA TYR A 791 -27.54 13.74 -20.44
C TYR A 791 -27.66 12.97 -19.12
N ARG A 792 -27.69 13.69 -17.99
CA ARG A 792 -27.99 13.11 -16.68
C ARG A 792 -29.38 12.46 -16.66
N THR A 793 -30.40 13.22 -17.05
CA THR A 793 -31.79 12.75 -17.06
C THR A 793 -31.97 11.53 -17.98
N PHE A 794 -31.37 11.55 -19.17
CA PHE A 794 -31.40 10.41 -20.09
C PHE A 794 -30.85 9.15 -19.43
N ARG A 795 -29.68 9.26 -18.81
CA ARG A 795 -29.02 8.13 -18.14
C ARG A 795 -29.86 7.60 -16.98
N GLU A 796 -30.42 8.47 -16.16
CA GLU A 796 -31.27 8.07 -15.03
C GLU A 796 -32.54 7.33 -15.50
N GLU A 797 -33.20 7.85 -16.53
CA GLU A 797 -34.40 7.25 -17.12
C GLU A 797 -34.09 5.93 -17.84
N LEU A 798 -32.92 5.82 -18.47
CA LEU A 798 -32.44 4.56 -19.05
C LEU A 798 -32.19 3.53 -17.96
N LEU A 799 -31.42 3.88 -16.92
CA LEU A 799 -31.12 2.99 -15.79
C LEU A 799 -32.41 2.49 -15.10
N LYS A 800 -33.37 3.39 -14.89
CA LYS A 800 -34.68 3.04 -14.32
C LYS A 800 -35.43 1.99 -15.15
N ARG A 801 -35.44 2.12 -16.48
CA ARG A 801 -36.07 1.14 -17.40
C ARG A 801 -35.35 -0.20 -17.41
N LEU A 802 -34.05 -0.18 -17.13
CA LEU A 802 -33.25 -1.39 -16.99
C LEU A 802 -33.35 -2.03 -15.59
N GLY A 803 -34.14 -1.45 -14.67
CA GLY A 803 -34.39 -2.00 -13.34
C GLY A 803 -33.36 -1.62 -12.27
N TYR A 804 -32.49 -0.64 -12.53
CA TYR A 804 -31.54 -0.15 -11.54
C TYR A 804 -32.26 0.65 -10.45
N LYS A 805 -31.96 0.38 -9.18
CA LYS A 805 -32.46 1.16 -8.05
C LYS A 805 -31.69 2.47 -7.97
N MET A 806 -32.35 3.58 -8.26
CA MET A 806 -31.76 4.90 -8.08
C MET A 806 -31.68 5.21 -6.57
N THR A 807 -30.51 5.05 -5.96
CA THR A 807 -30.25 5.68 -4.66
C THR A 807 -30.31 7.18 -4.84
N THR A 808 -31.27 7.82 -4.17
CA THR A 808 -31.36 9.26 -4.01
C THR A 808 -30.15 9.72 -3.20
N SER A 809 -29.02 10.01 -3.85
CA SER A 809 -27.90 10.67 -3.19
C SER A 809 -27.98 12.18 -3.40
N LEU A 810 -28.27 12.87 -2.29
CA LEU A 810 -27.60 14.09 -1.84
C LEU A 810 -27.48 15.24 -2.85
N GLN A 811 -28.30 16.28 -2.59
CA GLN A 811 -28.04 17.66 -3.01
C GLN A 811 -26.69 18.16 -2.49
#